data_AF-A0A2I2G0P3-F1
#
_entry.id   AF-A0A2I2G0P3-F1
#
_cell.length_a   1.000
_cell.length_b   1.000
_cell.length_c   1.000
_cell.angle_alpha   90.00
_cell.angle_beta   90.00
_cell.angle_gamma   90.00
#
_symmetry.space_group_name_H-M   'P 1'
#
loop_
_entity.id
_entity.type
_entity.pdbx_description
1 polymer ?
#
loop_
_entity_poly.entity_id
_entity_poly.type
_entity_poly.pdbx_seq_one_letter_code
_entity_poly.pdbx_strand_id
1 'polypeptide(L)'
;MASSPVSALPLLDFPAEVRLCIYRYLVPNVPIRNFPLIRGRSKTVHLRSDNLPCCPAILRTNHQIHDELIPEWYGSTPYEVVIDNRYILFCGKVIPPYAPLPSTIRWVQSMHLKITIQGAPRHIHSTSTLEHLLGFQDRVVALARSLSHNEMRQLRKLHIDIAVDIPLLLSLSKTPSELLDLLDWNFSPFREIVTDVPEVEWELNEQSYGIQSHEFLQSYAELKAIMHGAGMVTFLNLFLLPLSPLLLTLGYSLPTLDKRAPGPVPPSEDPFYQPPDGYQDEQPGTVLASREVPHPIAGLLNRPVKLSSSYQLLYRSTDSFDNATATITTVLVPENADPTKLLSYQMPEDSSFVDCAPSYALQKDADNDGILGDTYNKVNILFILSLLEKGWIVSIPDFEGPRGAFLANNRAGYAVLDGIRAVLASSDLFGVSSDVDITMWGYSGGSLATGFAAELQPSYASELHIAGAALGGVIGSLETTTNTVNEGLFAGLVVAGAHGFAREYPDVAELIEDQLTDDPVRRKKFLDARDRCLIPNILDFASEDVLSYYKNHDIQSNPIFQRVYHENELGHHTPGIPLFVYKGTLDEVSPVNETNALVDQYCAEGVIVEYKETVTHEHALLEVDGFAEATLWLQDRMNGVPAEEKCTHSKKLTPLTEPGTLNVLGTTVIAELQEILGL
;
A
#
# COMPACT_ATOMS: atom_id res chain seq x y z
N MET A 1 -84.64 35.59 -10.70
CA MET A 1 -83.90 35.40 -9.43
C MET A 1 -82.44 35.60 -9.76
N ALA A 2 -81.85 36.70 -9.27
CA ALA A 2 -80.45 37.01 -9.45
C ALA A 2 -79.59 35.94 -8.76
N SER A 3 -78.74 35.26 -9.52
CA SER A 3 -77.62 34.54 -8.92
C SER A 3 -76.66 35.59 -8.37
N SER A 4 -76.57 35.71 -7.06
CA SER A 4 -75.58 36.56 -6.39
C SER A 4 -74.21 36.35 -7.03
N PRO A 5 -73.45 37.42 -7.30
CA PRO A 5 -72.07 37.25 -7.73
C PRO A 5 -71.37 36.44 -6.64
N VAL A 6 -70.71 35.35 -7.01
CA VAL A 6 -69.81 34.64 -6.11
C VAL A 6 -68.88 35.71 -5.56
N SER A 7 -69.01 36.03 -4.27
CA SER A 7 -68.19 37.07 -3.67
C SER A 7 -66.74 36.67 -3.95
N ALA A 8 -66.00 37.53 -4.64
CA ALA A 8 -64.56 37.36 -4.74
C ALA A 8 -64.04 37.12 -3.32
N LEU A 9 -63.18 36.11 -3.14
CA LEU A 9 -62.57 35.85 -1.85
C LEU A 9 -62.02 37.19 -1.34
N PRO A 10 -62.44 37.70 -0.16
CA PRO A 10 -61.99 39.01 0.32
C PRO A 10 -60.46 39.13 0.42
N LEU A 11 -59.77 37.98 0.46
CA LEU A 11 -58.32 37.87 0.37
C LEU A 11 -57.74 38.44 -0.95
N LEU A 12 -58.46 38.34 -2.07
CA LEU A 12 -58.03 38.81 -3.37
C LEU A 12 -58.13 40.35 -3.52
N ASP A 13 -58.87 41.02 -2.63
CA ASP A 13 -59.01 42.47 -2.62
C ASP A 13 -57.76 43.18 -2.03
N PHE A 14 -56.91 42.45 -1.30
CA PHE A 14 -55.64 42.99 -0.80
C PHE A 14 -54.62 43.18 -1.93
N PRO A 15 -53.68 44.14 -1.85
CA PRO A 15 -52.55 44.23 -2.77
C PRO A 15 -51.73 42.92 -2.81
N ALA A 16 -51.12 42.63 -3.95
CA ALA A 16 -50.38 41.37 -4.17
C ALA A 16 -49.28 41.15 -3.13
N GLU A 17 -48.59 42.20 -2.71
CA GLU A 17 -47.53 42.17 -1.70
C GLU A 17 -48.06 41.67 -0.35
N VAL A 18 -49.28 42.08 0.01
CA VAL A 18 -49.95 41.66 1.24
C VAL A 18 -50.43 40.22 1.10
N ARG A 19 -50.98 39.84 -0.06
CA ARG A 19 -51.38 38.46 -0.35
C ARG A 19 -50.21 37.49 -0.28
N LEU A 20 -49.06 37.83 -0.87
CA LEU A 20 -47.84 37.02 -0.82
C LEU A 20 -47.32 36.88 0.62
N CYS A 21 -47.36 37.95 1.43
CA CYS A 21 -47.05 37.86 2.85
C CYS A 21 -47.97 36.87 3.56
N ILE A 22 -49.27 36.90 3.29
CA ILE A 22 -50.26 35.97 3.86
C ILE A 22 -50.00 34.53 3.38
N TYR A 23 -49.74 34.33 2.10
CA TYR A 23 -49.46 33.00 1.52
C TYR A 23 -48.25 32.32 2.17
N ARG A 24 -47.20 33.08 2.49
CA ARG A 24 -46.03 32.59 3.25
C ARG A 24 -46.42 32.03 4.62
N TYR A 25 -47.41 32.63 5.30
CA TYR A 25 -47.99 32.10 6.55
C TYR A 25 -48.96 30.93 6.35
N LEU A 26 -49.27 30.54 5.12
CA LEU A 26 -50.13 29.38 4.83
C LEU A 26 -49.35 28.18 4.33
N VAL A 27 -48.07 28.34 3.98
CA VAL A 27 -47.15 27.24 3.66
C VAL A 27 -47.11 26.27 4.84
N PRO A 28 -47.41 24.98 4.62
CA PRO A 28 -47.65 24.09 5.73
C PRO A 28 -46.32 23.65 6.35
N ASN A 29 -46.30 23.52 7.68
CA ASN A 29 -45.16 22.98 8.42
C ASN A 29 -45.10 21.45 8.27
N VAL A 30 -44.94 20.99 7.03
CA VAL A 30 -44.78 19.57 6.70
C VAL A 30 -43.30 19.33 6.46
N PRO A 31 -42.72 18.31 7.10
CA PRO A 31 -41.38 17.87 6.73
C PRO A 31 -41.40 17.38 5.29
N ILE A 32 -40.57 17.96 4.43
CA ILE A 32 -40.27 17.35 3.14
C ILE A 32 -39.27 16.24 3.41
N ARG A 33 -39.67 15.01 3.10
CA ARG A 33 -38.82 13.84 3.27
C ARG A 33 -37.80 13.83 2.14
N ASN A 34 -36.62 14.34 2.44
CA ASN A 34 -35.43 14.13 1.61
C ASN A 34 -34.90 12.74 1.90
N PHE A 35 -34.74 11.93 0.85
CA PHE A 35 -34.09 10.63 0.96
C PHE A 35 -32.61 10.82 0.66
N PRO A 36 -31.72 10.70 1.65
CA PRO A 36 -30.33 10.48 1.30
C PRO A 36 -30.22 9.04 0.75
N LEU A 37 -29.54 8.88 -0.39
CA LEU A 37 -29.01 7.59 -0.83
C LEU A 37 -27.96 7.04 0.18
N ILE A 38 -27.49 7.89 1.10
CA ILE A 38 -26.45 7.62 2.09
C ILE A 38 -27.12 7.41 3.47
N ARG A 39 -27.00 6.22 4.04
CA ARG A 39 -27.46 5.95 5.41
C ARG A 39 -26.68 6.82 6.41
N GLY A 40 -27.34 7.84 6.94
CA GLY A 40 -26.78 8.63 8.05
C GLY A 40 -27.47 9.98 8.20
N ARG A 41 -28.64 10.01 8.84
CA ARG A 41 -29.53 11.16 9.12
C ARG A 41 -30.36 11.65 7.92
N SER A 42 -31.66 11.38 7.97
CA SER A 42 -32.65 12.15 7.20
C SER A 42 -32.65 13.58 7.74
N LYS A 43 -32.22 14.56 6.94
CA LYS A 43 -32.50 15.97 7.22
C LYS A 43 -33.92 16.24 6.71
N THR A 44 -34.89 16.27 7.61
CA THR A 44 -36.21 16.81 7.31
C THR A 44 -36.10 18.33 7.23
N VAL A 45 -36.17 18.86 6.00
CA VAL A 45 -36.30 20.30 5.80
C VAL A 45 -37.77 20.66 5.95
N HIS A 46 -38.03 21.58 6.86
CA HIS A 46 -39.37 22.11 7.05
C HIS A 46 -39.54 23.31 6.15
N LEU A 47 -40.64 23.33 5.38
CA LEU A 47 -41.05 24.49 4.59
C LEU A 47 -41.28 25.74 5.46
N ARG A 48 -41.54 25.53 6.75
CA ARG A 48 -41.76 26.56 7.75
C ARG A 48 -41.37 26.07 9.15
N SER A 49 -40.70 26.90 9.94
CA SER A 49 -40.12 26.54 11.25
C SER A 49 -40.78 27.22 12.45
N ASP A 50 -41.84 28.02 12.24
CA ASP A 50 -42.52 28.80 13.29
C ASP A 50 -43.47 28.00 14.19
N ASN A 51 -43.71 26.72 13.87
CA ASN A 51 -44.65 25.82 14.57
C ASN A 51 -46.09 26.33 14.69
N LEU A 52 -46.49 27.33 13.90
CA LEU A 52 -47.86 27.85 13.91
C LEU A 52 -48.82 26.92 13.14
N PRO A 53 -50.15 26.99 13.38
CA PRO A 53 -51.13 26.28 12.57
C PRO A 53 -51.09 26.75 11.11
N CYS A 54 -51.38 25.84 10.16
CA CYS A 54 -51.57 26.17 8.74
C CYS A 54 -52.85 25.50 8.23
N CYS A 55 -53.51 26.10 7.25
CA CYS A 55 -54.69 25.53 6.58
C CYS A 55 -54.43 25.36 5.08
N PRO A 56 -53.69 24.32 4.66
CA PRO A 56 -53.33 24.12 3.25
C PRO A 56 -54.53 23.80 2.35
N ALA A 57 -55.70 23.50 2.92
CA ALA A 57 -56.93 23.26 2.16
C ALA A 57 -57.45 24.53 1.45
N ILE A 58 -57.25 25.73 2.03
CA ILE A 58 -57.58 27.03 1.42
C ILE A 58 -56.80 27.28 0.12
N LEU A 59 -55.69 26.58 -0.06
CA LEU A 59 -54.71 26.82 -1.11
C LEU A 59 -55.01 26.12 -2.44
N ARG A 60 -56.08 25.32 -2.50
CA ARG A 60 -56.49 24.57 -3.71
C ARG A 60 -57.87 24.97 -4.24
N THR A 61 -58.49 26.00 -3.66
CA THR A 61 -59.88 26.36 -3.94
C THR A 61 -60.05 27.47 -4.98
N ASN A 62 -58.96 28.12 -5.42
CA ASN A 62 -58.99 29.21 -6.39
C ASN A 62 -57.71 29.24 -7.25
N HIS A 63 -57.85 29.41 -8.57
CA HIS A 63 -56.72 29.40 -9.51
C HIS A 63 -55.74 30.56 -9.30
N GLN A 64 -56.22 31.77 -9.01
CA GLN A 64 -55.36 32.93 -8.77
C GLN A 64 -54.53 32.75 -7.49
N ILE A 65 -55.16 32.25 -6.41
CA ILE A 65 -54.44 31.91 -5.17
C ILE A 65 -53.39 30.84 -5.45
N HIS A 66 -53.75 29.80 -6.20
CA HIS A 66 -52.81 28.73 -6.57
C HIS A 66 -51.62 29.28 -7.37
N ASP A 67 -51.86 30.13 -8.37
CA ASP A 67 -50.81 30.65 -9.24
C ASP A 67 -49.89 31.66 -8.53
N GLU A 68 -50.41 32.43 -7.56
CA GLU A 68 -49.60 33.31 -6.72
C GLU A 68 -48.84 32.54 -5.62
N LEU A 69 -49.42 31.46 -5.09
CA LEU A 69 -48.84 30.68 -3.98
C LEU A 69 -47.78 29.68 -4.43
N ILE A 70 -47.99 28.97 -5.54
CA ILE A 70 -47.07 27.89 -5.96
C ILE A 70 -45.63 28.40 -6.12
N PRO A 71 -45.37 29.59 -6.70
CA PRO A 71 -44.03 30.19 -6.70
C PRO A 71 -43.49 30.48 -5.29
N GLU A 72 -44.32 30.97 -4.36
CA GLU A 72 -43.92 31.20 -2.97
C GLU A 72 -43.60 29.88 -2.23
N TRP A 73 -44.36 28.82 -2.51
CA TRP A 73 -44.12 27.50 -1.91
C TRP A 73 -42.81 26.89 -2.41
N TYR A 74 -42.64 26.77 -3.73
CA TYR A 74 -41.43 26.17 -4.30
C TYR A 74 -40.20 27.10 -4.25
N GLY A 75 -40.39 28.38 -3.92
CA GLY A 75 -39.33 29.33 -3.63
C GLY A 75 -38.91 29.44 -2.16
N SER A 76 -39.72 28.93 -1.22
CA SER A 76 -39.50 29.13 0.22
C SER A 76 -38.28 28.40 0.81
N THR A 77 -37.80 27.34 0.14
CA THR A 77 -36.72 26.48 0.63
C THR A 77 -35.94 25.86 -0.52
N PRO A 78 -34.69 25.42 -0.31
CA PRO A 78 -34.02 24.52 -1.24
C PRO A 78 -34.75 23.19 -1.38
N TYR A 79 -34.90 22.70 -2.61
CA TYR A 79 -35.47 21.39 -2.92
C TYR A 79 -34.39 20.43 -3.41
N GLU A 80 -34.42 19.20 -2.90
CA GLU A 80 -33.51 18.14 -3.33
C GLU A 80 -34.11 17.36 -4.51
N VAL A 81 -33.30 17.14 -5.55
CA VAL A 81 -33.59 16.26 -6.67
C VAL A 81 -32.49 15.22 -6.75
N VAL A 82 -32.84 13.93 -6.77
CA VAL A 82 -31.84 12.85 -6.94
C VAL A 82 -32.00 12.23 -8.31
N ILE A 83 -30.92 12.11 -9.07
CA ILE A 83 -30.89 11.34 -10.31
C ILE A 83 -30.10 10.07 -10.07
N ASP A 84 -30.76 8.94 -10.33
CA ASP A 84 -30.20 7.59 -10.28
C ASP A 84 -30.18 6.99 -11.70
N ASN A 85 -29.51 5.85 -11.89
CA ASN A 85 -29.56 5.13 -13.17
C ASN A 85 -30.97 4.63 -13.52
N ARG A 86 -31.86 4.45 -12.53
CA ARG A 86 -33.21 3.90 -12.73
C ARG A 86 -34.36 4.86 -12.48
N TYR A 87 -34.15 6.06 -11.94
CA TYR A 87 -35.23 7.00 -11.62
C TYR A 87 -34.76 8.43 -11.36
N ILE A 88 -35.72 9.36 -11.30
CA ILE A 88 -35.56 10.69 -10.68
C ILE A 88 -36.37 10.70 -9.38
N LEU A 89 -35.80 11.14 -8.27
CA LEU A 89 -36.52 11.36 -7.02
C LEU A 89 -36.77 12.85 -6.82
N PHE A 90 -38.02 13.24 -6.58
CA PHE A 90 -38.39 14.60 -6.23
C PHE A 90 -39.55 14.62 -5.23
N CYS A 91 -39.42 15.38 -4.15
CA CYS A 91 -40.41 15.48 -3.06
C CYS A 91 -40.90 14.11 -2.55
N GLY A 92 -40.00 13.15 -2.42
CA GLY A 92 -40.30 11.78 -1.95
C GLY A 92 -41.04 10.89 -2.96
N LYS A 93 -41.19 11.33 -4.22
CA LYS A 93 -41.76 10.52 -5.30
C LYS A 93 -40.68 10.02 -6.24
N VAL A 94 -40.67 8.71 -6.49
CA VAL A 94 -39.84 8.07 -7.52
C VAL A 94 -40.54 8.25 -8.87
N ILE A 95 -39.88 8.93 -9.79
CA ILE A 95 -40.33 9.22 -11.14
C ILE A 95 -39.54 8.31 -12.07
N PRO A 96 -40.18 7.34 -12.75
CA PRO A 96 -39.50 6.44 -13.67
C PRO A 96 -38.79 7.19 -14.81
N PRO A 97 -37.79 6.57 -15.45
CA PRO A 97 -37.17 7.11 -16.65
C PRO A 97 -38.27 7.34 -17.70
N TYR A 98 -38.24 8.48 -18.40
CA TYR A 98 -39.19 8.86 -19.45
C TYR A 98 -40.61 9.29 -19.00
N ALA A 99 -40.91 9.30 -17.70
CA ALA A 99 -42.14 9.92 -17.20
C ALA A 99 -42.00 11.47 -17.17
N PRO A 100 -43.05 12.24 -17.51
CA PRO A 100 -43.00 13.69 -17.43
C PRO A 100 -42.80 14.16 -15.99
N LEU A 101 -41.85 15.07 -15.78
CA LEU A 101 -41.62 15.69 -14.48
C LEU A 101 -42.84 16.51 -14.03
N PRO A 102 -43.12 16.60 -12.72
CA PRO A 102 -44.19 17.44 -12.21
C PRO A 102 -44.03 18.88 -12.70
N SER A 103 -45.08 19.45 -13.27
CA SER A 103 -45.06 20.82 -13.79
C SER A 103 -44.78 21.87 -12.71
N THR A 104 -44.73 21.49 -11.43
CA THR A 104 -44.37 22.38 -10.33
C THR A 104 -42.86 22.57 -10.16
N ILE A 105 -42.02 21.67 -10.71
CA ILE A 105 -40.56 21.73 -10.57
C ILE A 105 -39.95 23.02 -11.14
N ARG A 106 -40.61 23.63 -12.14
CA ARG A 106 -40.20 24.91 -12.76
C ARG A 106 -40.25 26.12 -11.81
N TRP A 107 -40.94 25.99 -10.67
CA TRP A 107 -41.09 27.04 -9.67
C TRP A 107 -40.05 26.94 -8.55
N VAL A 108 -39.17 25.93 -8.59
CA VAL A 108 -38.08 25.77 -7.64
C VAL A 108 -37.08 26.91 -7.83
N GLN A 109 -36.86 27.71 -6.78
CA GLN A 109 -35.89 28.80 -6.83
C GLN A 109 -34.49 28.37 -6.38
N SER A 110 -34.39 27.37 -5.51
CA SER A 110 -33.12 26.81 -5.04
C SER A 110 -33.19 25.30 -5.13
N MET A 111 -32.26 24.69 -5.86
CA MET A 111 -32.23 23.25 -6.11
C MET A 111 -30.89 22.67 -5.66
N HIS A 112 -30.95 21.55 -4.94
CA HIS A 112 -29.81 20.69 -4.67
C HIS A 112 -29.98 19.41 -5.51
N LEU A 113 -29.22 19.30 -6.58
CA LEU A 113 -29.20 18.15 -7.47
C LEU A 113 -28.15 17.15 -6.99
N LYS A 114 -28.56 15.93 -6.65
CA LYS A 114 -27.67 14.83 -6.24
C LYS A 114 -27.61 13.76 -7.30
N ILE A 115 -26.40 13.37 -7.67
CA ILE A 115 -26.14 12.35 -8.67
C ILE A 115 -25.13 11.39 -8.09
N THR A 116 -25.42 10.10 -8.15
CA THR A 116 -24.45 9.09 -7.70
C THR A 116 -24.03 8.23 -8.88
N ILE A 117 -22.73 8.19 -9.11
CA ILE A 117 -22.04 7.43 -10.12
C ILE A 117 -21.47 6.19 -9.44
N GLN A 118 -21.86 5.00 -9.88
CA GLN A 118 -21.49 3.73 -9.23
C GLN A 118 -21.12 2.67 -10.26
N GLY A 119 -20.19 1.79 -9.89
CA GLY A 119 -19.89 0.54 -10.56
C GLY A 119 -18.46 0.47 -11.07
N ALA A 120 -17.71 -0.55 -10.64
CA ALA A 120 -16.38 -0.85 -11.18
C ALA A 120 -16.52 -1.81 -12.37
N PRO A 121 -16.33 -1.37 -13.63
CA PRO A 121 -16.26 -2.32 -14.73
C PRO A 121 -15.00 -3.16 -14.56
N ARG A 122 -15.15 -4.49 -14.50
CA ARG A 122 -13.98 -5.40 -14.51
C ARG A 122 -13.14 -5.24 -15.77
N HIS A 123 -13.76 -4.81 -16.89
CA HIS A 123 -13.09 -4.36 -18.12
C HIS A 123 -13.93 -3.33 -18.89
N ILE A 124 -13.32 -2.24 -19.37
CA ILE A 124 -13.93 -1.27 -20.30
C ILE A 124 -13.49 -1.65 -21.73
N HIS A 125 -14.35 -2.36 -22.48
CA HIS A 125 -14.01 -2.80 -23.84
C HIS A 125 -14.65 -1.93 -24.94
N SER A 126 -15.57 -1.02 -24.61
CA SER A 126 -16.23 -0.12 -25.56
C SER A 126 -17.00 1.03 -24.88
N THR A 127 -17.26 2.10 -25.64
CA THR A 127 -18.10 3.26 -25.27
C THR A 127 -19.52 2.85 -24.85
N SER A 128 -20.09 1.79 -25.44
CA SER A 128 -21.44 1.30 -25.09
C SER A 128 -21.54 0.72 -23.67
N THR A 129 -20.44 0.23 -23.11
CA THR A 129 -20.40 -0.32 -21.74
C THR A 129 -20.41 0.82 -20.72
N LEU A 130 -19.76 1.94 -21.02
CA LEU A 130 -19.82 3.19 -20.26
C LEU A 130 -21.21 3.82 -20.33
N GLU A 131 -21.84 3.88 -21.50
CA GLU A 131 -23.21 4.37 -21.66
C GLU A 131 -24.23 3.57 -20.80
N HIS A 132 -24.06 2.26 -20.67
CA HIS A 132 -24.98 1.42 -19.89
C HIS A 132 -24.76 1.53 -18.37
N LEU A 133 -23.53 1.80 -17.92
CA LEU A 133 -23.20 1.99 -16.51
C LEU A 133 -23.49 3.43 -16.02
N LEU A 134 -23.40 4.41 -16.94
CA LEU A 134 -23.32 5.84 -16.61
C LEU A 134 -24.34 6.70 -17.37
N GLY A 135 -25.23 6.11 -18.17
CA GLY A 135 -26.22 6.79 -19.03
C GLY A 135 -27.44 7.33 -18.29
N PHE A 136 -27.27 8.42 -17.54
CA PHE A 136 -28.37 9.23 -16.99
C PHE A 136 -28.62 10.54 -17.72
N GLN A 137 -27.93 10.76 -18.84
CA GLN A 137 -28.04 11.95 -19.68
C GLN A 137 -29.50 12.29 -20.06
N ASP A 138 -30.33 11.30 -20.43
CA ASP A 138 -31.75 11.53 -20.74
C ASP A 138 -32.54 12.18 -19.59
N ARG A 139 -32.22 11.79 -18.34
CA ARG A 139 -32.85 12.32 -17.12
C ARG A 139 -32.34 13.72 -16.82
N VAL A 140 -31.04 13.95 -17.01
CA VAL A 140 -30.42 15.28 -16.95
C VAL A 140 -31.05 16.23 -17.97
N VAL A 141 -31.21 15.79 -19.22
CA VAL A 141 -31.86 16.57 -20.28
C VAL A 141 -33.33 16.87 -19.94
N ALA A 142 -34.08 15.88 -19.43
CA ALA A 142 -35.48 16.09 -19.03
C ALA A 142 -35.61 17.12 -17.88
N LEU A 143 -34.71 17.05 -16.90
CA LEU A 143 -34.65 18.02 -15.81
C LEU A 143 -34.21 19.40 -16.30
N ALA A 144 -33.14 19.48 -17.08
CA ALA A 144 -32.63 20.71 -17.66
C ALA A 144 -33.70 21.42 -18.51
N ARG A 145 -34.45 20.70 -19.36
CA ARG A 145 -35.59 21.26 -20.13
C ARG A 145 -36.73 21.78 -19.25
N SER A 146 -36.97 21.12 -18.12
CA SER A 146 -37.98 21.56 -17.15
C SER A 146 -37.55 22.84 -16.41
N LEU A 147 -36.25 23.15 -16.43
CA LEU A 147 -35.62 24.32 -15.80
C LEU A 147 -35.17 25.41 -16.79
N SER A 148 -35.09 25.09 -18.09
CA SER A 148 -34.61 25.95 -19.20
C SER A 148 -35.38 27.27 -19.36
N HIS A 149 -34.82 28.26 -20.06
CA HIS A 149 -35.38 29.62 -20.13
C HIS A 149 -36.86 29.73 -20.56
N ASN A 150 -37.67 30.50 -19.81
CA ASN A 150 -38.93 31.13 -20.23
C ASN A 150 -39.35 32.21 -19.21
N GLU A 151 -40.14 33.23 -19.60
CA GLU A 151 -40.45 34.46 -18.83
C GLU A 151 -41.03 34.26 -17.40
N MET A 152 -41.39 33.03 -17.03
CA MET A 152 -42.10 32.66 -15.80
C MET A 152 -41.26 31.81 -14.81
N ARG A 153 -39.95 31.63 -15.03
CA ARG A 153 -39.10 30.71 -14.22
C ARG A 153 -38.14 31.47 -13.30
N GLN A 154 -37.76 30.84 -12.17
CA GLN A 154 -37.10 31.53 -11.05
C GLN A 154 -35.94 30.76 -10.40
N LEU A 155 -35.33 29.76 -11.06
CA LEU A 155 -34.17 29.07 -10.49
C LEU A 155 -33.02 30.08 -10.31
N ARG A 156 -32.73 30.41 -9.06
CA ARG A 156 -31.72 31.38 -8.65
C ARG A 156 -30.43 30.72 -8.19
N LYS A 157 -30.58 29.56 -7.54
CA LYS A 157 -29.47 28.79 -6.97
C LYS A 157 -29.57 27.33 -7.40
N LEU A 158 -28.49 26.80 -7.96
CA LEU A 158 -28.36 25.39 -8.30
C LEU A 158 -27.07 24.86 -7.68
N HIS A 159 -27.21 23.96 -6.72
CA HIS A 159 -26.10 23.20 -6.14
C HIS A 159 -26.11 21.80 -6.73
N ILE A 160 -25.01 21.38 -7.35
CA ILE A 160 -24.88 20.07 -7.99
C ILE A 160 -23.86 19.27 -7.20
N ASP A 161 -24.34 18.21 -6.54
CA ASP A 161 -23.56 17.27 -5.76
C ASP A 161 -23.42 15.95 -6.55
N ILE A 162 -22.19 15.65 -6.97
CA ILE A 162 -21.84 14.44 -7.73
C ILE A 162 -21.08 13.52 -6.79
N ALA A 163 -21.64 12.36 -6.47
CA ALA A 163 -20.98 11.34 -5.67
C ALA A 163 -20.42 10.23 -6.57
N VAL A 164 -19.12 9.93 -6.49
CA VAL A 164 -18.48 8.83 -7.26
C VAL A 164 -17.96 7.76 -6.28
N ASP A 165 -18.15 6.48 -6.60
CA ASP A 165 -17.60 5.39 -5.77
C ASP A 165 -16.07 5.28 -5.90
N ILE A 166 -15.41 5.03 -4.76
CA ILE A 166 -13.94 4.99 -4.68
C ILE A 166 -13.30 4.02 -5.70
N PRO A 167 -13.80 2.78 -5.91
CA PRO A 167 -13.21 1.88 -6.90
C PRO A 167 -13.27 2.40 -8.33
N LEU A 168 -14.37 3.06 -8.72
CA LEU A 168 -14.48 3.68 -10.03
C LEU A 168 -13.61 4.92 -10.13
N LEU A 169 -13.54 5.74 -9.08
CA LEU A 169 -12.64 6.89 -9.04
C LEU A 169 -11.17 6.46 -9.20
N LEU A 170 -10.75 5.39 -8.53
CA LEU A 170 -9.43 4.79 -8.67
C LEU A 170 -9.22 4.22 -10.08
N SER A 171 -10.21 3.55 -10.66
CA SER A 171 -10.14 3.07 -12.05
C SER A 171 -10.02 4.22 -13.06
N LEU A 172 -10.77 5.30 -12.87
CA LEU A 172 -10.81 6.46 -13.78
C LEU A 172 -9.64 7.42 -13.55
N SER A 173 -8.99 7.41 -12.38
CA SER A 173 -7.76 8.17 -12.11
C SER A 173 -6.59 7.74 -13.00
N LYS A 174 -6.65 6.53 -13.57
CA LYS A 174 -5.69 6.01 -14.54
C LYS A 174 -5.90 6.58 -15.95
N THR A 175 -7.06 7.18 -16.24
CA THR A 175 -7.41 7.81 -17.53
C THR A 175 -8.15 9.15 -17.35
N PRO A 176 -7.47 10.22 -16.87
CA PRO A 176 -8.13 11.50 -16.52
C PRO A 176 -8.91 12.17 -17.67
N SER A 177 -8.48 11.99 -18.91
CA SER A 177 -9.18 12.51 -20.09
C SER A 177 -10.55 11.86 -20.30
N GLU A 178 -10.66 10.55 -20.04
CA GLU A 178 -11.93 9.82 -20.19
C GLU A 178 -12.95 10.23 -19.13
N LEU A 179 -12.49 10.53 -17.90
CA LEU A 179 -13.34 11.10 -16.85
C LEU A 179 -13.88 12.48 -17.25
N LEU A 180 -13.03 13.34 -17.80
CA LEU A 180 -13.43 14.66 -18.27
C LEU A 180 -14.43 14.57 -19.42
N ASP A 181 -14.19 13.72 -20.41
CA ASP A 181 -15.12 13.48 -21.53
C ASP A 181 -16.47 12.93 -21.04
N LEU A 182 -16.44 12.08 -20.01
CA LEU A 182 -17.64 11.48 -19.44
C LEU A 182 -18.48 12.47 -18.62
N LEU A 183 -17.83 13.28 -17.79
CA LEU A 183 -18.48 14.38 -17.07
C LEU A 183 -18.99 15.41 -18.08
N ASP A 184 -18.21 15.75 -19.09
CA ASP A 184 -18.61 16.69 -20.13
C ASP A 184 -19.86 16.18 -20.85
N TRP A 185 -19.87 14.92 -21.28
CA TRP A 185 -21.02 14.28 -21.94
C TRP A 185 -22.28 14.30 -21.08
N ASN A 186 -22.20 13.96 -19.78
CA ASN A 186 -23.38 13.92 -18.92
C ASN A 186 -23.90 15.31 -18.52
N PHE A 187 -23.01 16.31 -18.42
CA PHE A 187 -23.33 17.62 -17.85
C PHE A 187 -23.39 18.77 -18.86
N SER A 188 -22.97 18.56 -20.11
CA SER A 188 -23.16 19.56 -21.17
C SER A 188 -24.63 20.00 -21.32
N PRO A 189 -25.66 19.14 -21.17
CA PRO A 189 -27.04 19.60 -21.31
C PRO A 189 -27.46 20.61 -20.23
N PHE A 190 -26.94 20.55 -19.01
CA PHE A 190 -27.21 21.59 -18.01
C PHE A 190 -26.57 22.92 -18.41
N ARG A 191 -25.32 22.89 -18.88
CA ARG A 191 -24.61 24.09 -19.35
C ARG A 191 -25.24 24.71 -20.59
N GLU A 192 -25.75 23.88 -21.51
CA GLU A 192 -26.33 24.32 -22.78
C GLU A 192 -27.80 24.77 -22.65
N ILE A 193 -28.58 24.15 -21.75
CA ILE A 193 -30.03 24.35 -21.67
C ILE A 193 -30.42 25.29 -20.51
N VAL A 194 -29.63 25.34 -19.43
CA VAL A 194 -29.90 26.13 -18.22
C VAL A 194 -28.88 27.27 -18.12
N THR A 195 -29.07 28.32 -18.93
CA THR A 195 -28.06 29.36 -19.19
C THR A 195 -28.11 30.57 -18.25
N ASP A 196 -29.21 30.77 -17.51
CA ASP A 196 -29.50 32.02 -16.77
C ASP A 196 -29.67 31.84 -15.26
N VAL A 197 -28.92 30.92 -14.65
CA VAL A 197 -28.92 30.74 -13.19
C VAL A 197 -27.82 31.60 -12.58
N PRO A 198 -28.15 32.60 -11.73
CA PRO A 198 -27.17 33.52 -11.14
C PRO A 198 -26.10 32.85 -10.28
N GLU A 199 -26.44 31.73 -9.64
CA GLU A 199 -25.57 31.04 -8.69
C GLU A 199 -25.62 29.54 -8.96
N VAL A 200 -24.56 29.02 -9.56
CA VAL A 200 -24.37 27.58 -9.79
C VAL A 200 -23.13 27.14 -9.04
N GLU A 201 -23.33 26.25 -8.08
CA GLU A 201 -22.28 25.66 -7.26
C GLU A 201 -22.16 24.18 -7.63
N TRP A 202 -20.93 23.71 -7.77
CA TRP A 202 -20.62 22.32 -8.07
C TRP A 202 -19.81 21.75 -6.92
N GLU A 203 -20.21 20.58 -6.44
CA GLU A 203 -19.56 19.83 -5.39
C GLU A 203 -19.37 18.39 -5.89
N LEU A 204 -18.12 17.95 -6.00
CA LEU A 204 -17.78 16.57 -6.31
C LEU A 204 -17.42 15.88 -5.00
N ASN A 205 -18.28 14.96 -4.58
CA ASN A 205 -18.14 14.17 -3.38
C ASN A 205 -17.73 12.74 -3.71
N GLU A 206 -17.05 12.11 -2.75
CA GLU A 206 -16.47 10.80 -2.93
C GLU A 206 -17.11 9.83 -1.96
N GLN A 207 -17.49 8.65 -2.45
CA GLN A 207 -18.34 7.74 -1.70
C GLN A 207 -17.65 6.40 -1.46
N SER A 208 -17.20 6.20 -0.21
CA SER A 208 -16.77 4.90 0.32
C SER A 208 -17.98 4.15 0.88
N TYR A 209 -18.23 2.92 0.44
CA TYR A 209 -19.15 2.03 1.14
C TYR A 209 -18.42 1.42 2.34
N GLY A 210 -18.81 1.82 3.56
CA GLY A 210 -18.51 1.08 4.78
C GLY A 210 -17.45 1.67 5.72
N ILE A 211 -16.73 2.73 5.35
CA ILE A 211 -15.76 3.37 6.24
C ILE A 211 -15.96 4.89 6.18
N GLN A 212 -16.51 5.47 7.25
CA GLN A 212 -16.67 6.91 7.44
C GLN A 212 -16.05 7.36 8.77
N SER A 213 -14.88 6.82 9.11
CA SER A 213 -14.11 7.39 10.22
C SER A 213 -13.59 8.77 9.79
N HIS A 214 -13.55 9.71 10.74
CA HIS A 214 -13.06 11.07 10.47
C HIS A 214 -11.59 11.01 10.02
N GLU A 215 -10.84 10.05 10.56
CA GLU A 215 -9.46 9.76 10.21
C GLU A 215 -9.30 9.33 8.75
N PHE A 216 -10.21 8.52 8.19
CA PHE A 216 -10.15 8.09 6.79
C PHE A 216 -10.41 9.25 5.83
N LEU A 217 -11.40 10.10 6.11
CA LEU A 217 -11.73 11.24 5.25
C LEU A 217 -10.64 12.31 5.26
N GLN A 218 -9.96 12.50 6.40
CA GLN A 218 -8.81 13.40 6.51
C GLN A 218 -7.59 12.84 5.77
N SER A 219 -7.27 11.57 5.96
CA SER A 219 -6.17 10.87 5.27
C SER A 219 -6.36 10.86 3.75
N TYR A 220 -7.61 10.74 3.31
CA TYR A 220 -7.97 10.76 1.91
C TYR A 220 -7.87 12.15 1.27
N ALA A 221 -8.27 13.22 1.97
CA ALA A 221 -8.10 14.60 1.50
C ALA A 221 -6.62 14.97 1.33
N GLU A 222 -5.75 14.41 2.18
CA GLU A 222 -4.30 14.58 2.12
C GLU A 222 -3.66 13.72 1.02
N LEU A 223 -4.08 12.47 0.82
CA LEU A 223 -3.71 11.63 -0.34
C LEU A 223 -4.03 12.34 -1.66
N LYS A 224 -5.21 12.97 -1.75
CA LYS A 224 -5.63 13.77 -2.90
C LYS A 224 -4.74 15.02 -3.10
N ALA A 225 -4.27 15.65 -2.03
CA ALA A 225 -3.33 16.77 -2.11
C ALA A 225 -1.94 16.32 -2.59
N ILE A 226 -1.49 15.13 -2.19
CA ILE A 226 -0.23 14.50 -2.62
C ILE A 226 -0.31 14.09 -4.09
N MET A 227 -1.42 13.49 -4.54
CA MET A 227 -1.62 13.11 -5.95
C MET A 227 -1.70 14.32 -6.90
N HIS A 228 -2.23 15.46 -6.43
CA HIS A 228 -2.25 16.71 -7.21
C HIS A 228 -0.94 17.52 -7.09
N GLY A 229 -0.08 17.22 -6.12
CA GLY A 229 1.28 17.73 -6.00
C GLY A 229 2.21 16.94 -6.92
N ALA A 230 2.30 17.36 -8.18
CA ALA A 230 3.12 16.72 -9.21
C ALA A 230 4.54 16.35 -8.72
N GLY A 231 4.82 15.05 -8.62
CA GLY A 231 6.17 14.51 -8.33
C GLY A 231 6.25 13.00 -8.05
N MET A 232 5.24 12.38 -7.43
CA MET A 232 5.33 10.99 -6.95
C MET A 232 4.68 9.92 -7.83
N VAL A 233 3.83 10.30 -8.79
CA VAL A 233 3.10 9.34 -9.65
C VAL A 233 4.03 8.53 -10.57
N THR A 234 5.26 8.99 -10.79
CA THR A 234 6.26 8.28 -11.59
C THR A 234 6.88 7.08 -10.86
N PHE A 235 6.87 7.08 -9.53
CA PHE A 235 7.53 6.05 -8.70
C PHE A 235 6.66 4.78 -8.51
N LEU A 236 5.34 4.95 -8.37
CA LEU A 236 4.39 3.84 -8.24
C LEU A 236 4.25 2.98 -9.51
N ASN A 237 4.53 3.55 -10.68
CA ASN A 237 4.50 2.81 -11.95
C ASN A 237 5.67 1.80 -12.09
N LEU A 238 6.71 1.89 -11.26
CA LEU A 238 7.83 0.93 -11.28
C LEU A 238 7.55 -0.35 -10.49
N PHE A 239 6.64 -0.32 -9.51
CA PHE A 239 6.45 -1.45 -8.60
C PHE A 239 5.25 -2.35 -8.91
N LEU A 240 4.23 -1.90 -9.67
CA LEU A 240 2.99 -2.69 -9.87
C LEU A 240 2.36 -2.67 -11.29
N LEU A 241 3.09 -2.27 -12.35
CA LEU A 241 2.64 -2.49 -13.73
C LEU A 241 3.67 -3.32 -14.53
N PRO A 242 3.23 -4.28 -15.37
CA PRO A 242 4.12 -4.91 -16.32
C PRO A 242 4.62 -3.85 -17.29
N LEU A 243 5.89 -3.96 -17.69
CA LEU A 243 6.53 -3.26 -18.81
C LEU A 243 5.80 -3.55 -20.15
N SER A 244 4.56 -3.10 -20.31
CA SER A 244 3.68 -3.48 -21.43
C SER A 244 3.34 -2.36 -22.43
N PRO A 245 4.14 -1.29 -22.54
CA PRO A 245 4.34 -0.76 -23.91
C PRO A 245 5.79 -0.43 -24.29
N LEU A 246 6.77 -0.45 -23.38
CA LEU A 246 8.16 -0.12 -23.76
C LEU A 246 8.86 -1.24 -24.57
N LEU A 247 8.33 -2.46 -24.55
CA LEU A 247 8.81 -3.57 -25.37
C LEU A 247 8.25 -3.59 -26.81
N LEU A 248 7.33 -2.68 -27.17
CA LEU A 248 6.72 -2.64 -28.50
C LEU A 248 7.37 -1.64 -29.48
N THR A 249 8.37 -0.86 -29.06
CA THR A 249 9.10 0.07 -29.95
C THR A 249 10.58 -0.25 -30.16
N LEU A 250 11.15 -1.27 -29.50
CA LEU A 250 12.46 -1.84 -29.85
C LEU A 250 12.34 -3.11 -30.70
N GLY A 251 11.43 -3.10 -31.68
CA GLY A 251 11.48 -4.01 -32.81
C GLY A 251 12.42 -3.44 -33.88
N TYR A 252 13.44 -4.21 -34.26
CA TYR A 252 14.41 -3.97 -35.35
C TYR A 252 15.64 -3.12 -35.04
N SER A 253 16.47 -3.62 -34.13
CA SER A 253 17.92 -3.78 -34.35
C SER A 253 18.44 -4.77 -33.32
N LEU A 254 18.38 -6.08 -33.61
CA LEU A 254 19.15 -7.06 -32.83
C LEU A 254 20.63 -6.69 -32.97
N PRO A 255 21.33 -6.22 -31.92
CA PRO A 255 22.76 -6.38 -31.91
C PRO A 255 22.98 -7.90 -31.97
N THR A 256 23.84 -8.34 -32.87
CA THR A 256 24.41 -9.69 -32.83
C THR A 256 24.71 -10.03 -31.38
N LEU A 257 24.20 -11.17 -30.89
CA LEU A 257 24.58 -11.77 -29.61
C LEU A 257 26.11 -11.77 -29.54
N ASP A 258 26.65 -10.72 -28.94
CA ASP A 258 28.03 -10.71 -28.51
C ASP A 258 28.08 -11.75 -27.39
N LYS A 259 29.13 -12.56 -27.39
CA LYS A 259 29.30 -13.60 -26.36
C LYS A 259 29.35 -12.89 -25.01
N ARG A 260 28.23 -12.87 -24.28
CA ARG A 260 28.17 -12.39 -22.91
C ARG A 260 29.28 -13.14 -22.16
N ALA A 261 30.16 -12.41 -21.47
CA ALA A 261 31.08 -13.05 -20.55
C ALA A 261 30.27 -13.96 -19.62
N PRO A 262 30.75 -15.16 -19.27
CA PRO A 262 30.03 -16.01 -18.34
C PRO A 262 29.78 -15.21 -17.05
N GLY A 263 28.55 -15.26 -16.53
CA GLY A 263 28.20 -14.69 -15.23
C GLY A 263 28.93 -15.41 -14.09
N PRO A 264 28.73 -14.97 -12.83
CA PRO A 264 29.26 -15.67 -11.66
C PRO A 264 28.79 -17.13 -11.62
N VAL A 265 29.63 -18.00 -11.05
CA VAL A 265 29.25 -19.40 -10.79
C VAL A 265 28.17 -19.42 -9.70
N PRO A 266 27.06 -20.14 -9.89
CA PRO A 266 26.02 -20.21 -8.88
C PRO A 266 26.53 -20.87 -7.58
N PRO A 267 26.03 -20.44 -6.41
CA PRO A 267 26.39 -21.00 -5.10
C PRO A 267 26.40 -22.53 -5.02
N SER A 268 25.41 -23.18 -5.63
CA SER A 268 25.25 -24.64 -5.69
C SER A 268 26.39 -25.35 -6.43
N GLU A 269 27.13 -24.64 -7.29
CA GLU A 269 28.26 -25.17 -8.07
C GLU A 269 29.62 -24.56 -7.67
N ASP A 270 29.64 -23.57 -6.79
CA ASP A 270 30.84 -22.85 -6.39
C ASP A 270 31.49 -23.45 -5.13
N PRO A 271 32.73 -24.00 -5.22
CA PRO A 271 33.41 -24.59 -4.06
C PRO A 271 33.65 -23.62 -2.90
N PHE A 272 33.60 -22.30 -3.13
CA PHE A 272 33.73 -21.32 -2.05
C PHE A 272 32.57 -21.38 -1.03
N TYR A 273 31.40 -21.91 -1.42
CA TYR A 273 30.26 -22.10 -0.51
C TYR A 273 30.39 -23.38 0.32
N GLN A 274 31.45 -24.17 0.12
CA GLN A 274 31.72 -25.39 0.87
C GLN A 274 32.80 -25.13 1.92
N PRO A 275 32.51 -25.32 3.22
CA PRO A 275 33.52 -25.14 4.26
C PRO A 275 34.59 -26.25 4.20
N PRO A 276 35.84 -25.95 4.59
CA PRO A 276 36.91 -26.94 4.63
C PRO A 276 36.68 -28.00 5.72
N ASP A 277 37.30 -29.17 5.56
CA ASP A 277 37.26 -30.23 6.59
C ASP A 277 37.72 -29.70 7.96
N GLY A 278 36.99 -30.05 9.03
CA GLY A 278 37.30 -29.65 10.40
C GLY A 278 36.77 -28.28 10.82
N TYR A 279 36.07 -27.55 9.94
CA TYR A 279 35.47 -26.25 10.27
C TYR A 279 34.52 -26.30 11.48
N GLN A 280 33.96 -27.48 11.79
CA GLN A 280 33.01 -27.67 12.88
C GLN A 280 33.63 -27.41 14.26
N ASP A 281 34.96 -27.59 14.38
CA ASP A 281 35.71 -27.39 15.62
C ASP A 281 36.09 -25.91 15.84
N GLU A 282 35.94 -25.07 14.82
CA GLU A 282 36.18 -23.63 14.91
C GLU A 282 35.09 -22.92 15.71
N GLN A 283 35.41 -21.74 16.23
CA GLN A 283 34.45 -20.92 16.97
C GLN A 283 33.49 -20.20 16.01
N PRO A 284 32.22 -19.95 16.42
CA PRO A 284 31.31 -19.10 15.64
C PRO A 284 31.94 -17.75 15.26
N GLY A 285 31.78 -17.34 14.01
CA GLY A 285 32.40 -16.14 13.43
C GLY A 285 33.83 -16.31 12.91
N THR A 286 34.44 -17.49 13.06
CA THR A 286 35.77 -17.76 12.49
C THR A 286 35.71 -17.73 10.96
N VAL A 287 36.57 -16.92 10.35
CA VAL A 287 36.70 -16.82 8.89
C VAL A 287 37.43 -18.07 8.38
N LEU A 288 36.73 -18.86 7.57
CA LEU A 288 37.22 -20.10 6.99
C LEU A 288 37.90 -19.87 5.65
N ALA A 289 37.38 -18.90 4.87
CA ALA A 289 37.96 -18.47 3.62
C ALA A 289 37.52 -17.03 3.29
N SER A 290 38.32 -16.32 2.50
CA SER A 290 37.99 -14.99 2.00
C SER A 290 38.36 -14.87 0.52
N ARG A 291 37.55 -14.16 -0.26
CA ARG A 291 37.90 -13.77 -1.64
C ARG A 291 37.38 -12.39 -1.96
N GLU A 292 38.04 -11.70 -2.90
CA GLU A 292 37.40 -10.58 -3.58
C GLU A 292 36.18 -11.10 -4.35
N VAL A 293 35.09 -10.32 -4.42
CA VAL A 293 33.89 -10.73 -5.15
C VAL A 293 34.27 -11.00 -6.62
N PRO A 294 33.97 -12.20 -7.17
CA PRO A 294 34.54 -12.61 -8.46
C PRO A 294 33.99 -11.81 -9.64
N HIS A 295 32.77 -11.26 -9.52
CA HIS A 295 32.18 -10.34 -10.49
C HIS A 295 31.80 -9.03 -9.78
N PRO A 296 31.95 -7.86 -10.44
CA PRO A 296 31.59 -6.59 -9.82
C PRO A 296 30.15 -6.61 -9.29
N ILE A 297 29.91 -6.02 -8.13
CA ILE A 297 28.54 -5.75 -7.69
C ILE A 297 27.88 -4.82 -8.71
N ALA A 298 26.65 -5.15 -9.08
CA ALA A 298 25.89 -4.36 -10.05
C ALA A 298 24.59 -3.86 -9.43
N GLY A 299 24.19 -2.65 -9.81
CA GLY A 299 22.87 -2.07 -9.55
C GLY A 299 21.93 -2.22 -10.74
N LEU A 300 20.94 -1.32 -10.85
CA LEU A 300 19.95 -1.33 -11.93
C LEU A 300 20.61 -1.26 -13.31
N LEU A 301 19.93 -1.85 -14.30
CA LEU A 301 20.46 -2.02 -15.66
C LEU A 301 21.81 -2.76 -15.71
N ASN A 302 22.12 -3.57 -14.68
CA ASN A 302 23.33 -4.38 -14.55
C ASN A 302 24.64 -3.56 -14.63
N ARG A 303 24.60 -2.33 -14.08
CA ARG A 303 25.74 -1.41 -14.06
C ARG A 303 26.62 -1.64 -12.84
N PRO A 304 27.95 -1.72 -12.99
CA PRO A 304 28.85 -1.86 -11.85
C PRO A 304 28.71 -0.71 -10.85
N VAL A 305 28.59 -1.04 -9.58
CA VAL A 305 28.67 -0.11 -8.47
C VAL A 305 30.14 0.28 -8.26
N LYS A 306 30.40 1.57 -8.00
CA LYS A 306 31.74 2.03 -7.64
C LYS A 306 32.03 1.73 -6.18
N LEU A 307 33.00 0.86 -5.94
CA LEU A 307 33.47 0.47 -4.62
C LEU A 307 34.99 0.59 -4.58
N SER A 308 35.54 0.89 -3.41
CA SER A 308 36.97 0.77 -3.15
C SER A 308 37.40 -0.71 -3.18
N SER A 309 36.59 -1.57 -2.55
CA SER A 309 36.75 -3.02 -2.60
C SER A 309 35.44 -3.72 -2.22
N SER A 310 35.34 -5.00 -2.58
CA SER A 310 34.25 -5.87 -2.15
C SER A 310 34.76 -7.28 -1.91
N TYR A 311 34.41 -7.86 -0.76
CA TYR A 311 34.89 -9.18 -0.34
C TYR A 311 33.74 -10.10 0.04
N GLN A 312 33.91 -11.39 -0.19
CA GLN A 312 33.11 -12.45 0.44
C GLN A 312 33.94 -13.13 1.51
N LEU A 313 33.36 -13.29 2.70
CA LEU A 313 33.92 -14.04 3.82
C LEU A 313 33.04 -15.27 4.04
N LEU A 314 33.60 -16.47 3.87
CA LEU A 314 33.01 -17.71 4.36
C LEU A 314 33.38 -17.85 5.82
N TYR A 315 32.40 -17.99 6.70
CA TYR A 315 32.62 -18.10 8.14
C TYR A 315 31.81 -19.24 8.76
N ARG A 316 32.34 -19.78 9.85
CA ARG A 316 31.67 -20.78 10.68
C ARG A 316 30.52 -20.11 11.45
N SER A 317 29.34 -20.71 11.42
CA SER A 317 28.17 -20.28 12.18
C SER A 317 27.45 -21.46 12.83
N THR A 318 26.21 -21.28 13.28
CA THR A 318 25.41 -22.25 14.04
C THR A 318 24.02 -22.38 13.40
N ASP A 319 23.51 -23.60 13.28
CA ASP A 319 22.14 -23.86 12.77
C ASP A 319 21.08 -23.77 13.89
N SER A 320 19.82 -24.03 13.56
CA SER A 320 18.70 -23.89 14.51
C SER A 320 18.70 -24.97 15.62
N PHE A 321 19.62 -25.95 15.55
CA PHE A 321 19.76 -27.06 16.50
C PHE A 321 21.15 -27.06 17.17
N ASP A 322 21.81 -25.91 17.22
CA ASP A 322 23.15 -25.72 17.80
C ASP A 322 24.28 -26.50 17.10
N ASN A 323 24.07 -27.02 15.88
CA ASN A 323 25.14 -27.68 15.13
C ASN A 323 25.97 -26.66 14.33
N ALA A 324 27.25 -26.99 14.11
CA ALA A 324 28.13 -26.16 13.30
C ALA A 324 27.71 -26.16 11.83
N THR A 325 27.53 -24.96 11.28
CA THR A 325 27.31 -24.71 9.85
C THR A 325 28.29 -23.66 9.35
N ALA A 326 28.24 -23.31 8.08
CA ALA A 326 29.01 -22.20 7.53
C ALA A 326 28.15 -21.42 6.54
N THR A 327 28.37 -20.11 6.46
CA THR A 327 27.70 -19.25 5.49
C THR A 327 28.59 -18.07 5.12
N ILE A 328 28.12 -17.22 4.22
CA ILE A 328 28.89 -16.13 3.64
C ILE A 328 28.33 -14.78 4.08
N THR A 329 29.21 -13.79 4.16
CA THR A 329 28.82 -12.38 4.14
C THR A 329 29.60 -11.64 3.07
N THR A 330 28.90 -10.76 2.35
CA THR A 330 29.51 -9.86 1.37
C THR A 330 29.74 -8.50 2.00
N VAL A 331 30.99 -8.04 2.03
CA VAL A 331 31.40 -6.75 2.57
C VAL A 331 31.65 -5.78 1.43
N LEU A 332 30.95 -4.66 1.43
CA LEU A 332 31.06 -3.59 0.45
C LEU A 332 31.71 -2.36 1.08
N VAL A 333 32.80 -1.90 0.48
CA VAL A 333 33.59 -0.77 0.99
C VAL A 333 33.52 0.39 0.00
N PRO A 334 32.89 1.52 0.35
CA PRO A 334 32.80 2.65 -0.56
C PRO A 334 34.14 3.41 -0.68
N GLU A 335 34.31 4.21 -1.74
CA GLU A 335 35.52 5.02 -1.93
C GLU A 335 35.71 6.08 -0.83
N ASN A 336 34.62 6.54 -0.22
CA ASN A 336 34.58 7.49 0.89
C ASN A 336 34.36 6.81 2.25
N ALA A 337 34.78 5.55 2.41
CA ALA A 337 34.57 4.78 3.62
C ALA A 337 35.03 5.52 4.90
N ASP A 338 34.12 5.62 5.87
CA ASP A 338 34.44 5.92 7.25
C ASP A 338 34.72 4.58 7.96
N PRO A 339 35.97 4.31 8.36
CA PRO A 339 36.35 3.04 8.96
C PRO A 339 35.65 2.77 10.30
N THR A 340 35.00 3.76 10.90
CA THR A 340 34.29 3.66 12.17
C THR A 340 32.80 3.34 12.02
N LYS A 341 32.29 3.12 10.81
CA LYS A 341 30.85 2.89 10.55
C LYS A 341 30.61 1.58 9.82
N LEU A 342 30.00 0.61 10.51
CA LEU A 342 29.62 -0.69 9.95
C LEU A 342 28.13 -0.92 10.10
N LEU A 343 27.45 -1.18 8.98
CA LEU A 343 26.08 -1.65 8.95
C LEU A 343 26.04 -3.12 8.51
N SER A 344 25.38 -3.97 9.30
CA SER A 344 24.91 -5.28 8.85
C SER A 344 23.54 -5.11 8.20
N TYR A 345 23.43 -5.38 6.90
CA TYR A 345 22.19 -5.26 6.12
C TYR A 345 21.62 -6.63 5.77
N GLN A 346 20.46 -6.95 6.31
CA GLN A 346 19.74 -8.19 6.06
C GLN A 346 18.81 -7.98 4.85
N MET A 347 19.33 -8.24 3.65
CA MET A 347 18.55 -8.18 2.41
C MET A 347 17.48 -9.29 2.39
N PRO A 348 16.21 -9.00 2.08
CA PRO A 348 15.17 -10.03 1.99
C PRO A 348 15.45 -10.97 0.80
N GLU A 349 15.92 -12.18 1.09
CA GLU A 349 16.15 -13.25 0.10
C GLU A 349 14.84 -13.99 -0.22
N ASP A 350 14.06 -14.31 0.82
CA ASP A 350 12.71 -14.86 0.78
C ASP A 350 12.57 -16.06 -0.18
N SER A 351 13.58 -16.93 -0.20
CA SER A 351 13.67 -18.06 -1.13
C SER A 351 14.31 -19.29 -0.52
N SER A 352 13.75 -20.47 -0.78
CA SER A 352 14.30 -21.73 -0.29
C SER A 352 15.49 -22.30 -1.08
N PHE A 353 16.18 -21.48 -1.88
CA PHE A 353 17.18 -21.92 -2.85
C PHE A 353 18.49 -21.13 -2.74
N VAL A 354 19.58 -21.86 -2.49
CA VAL A 354 20.91 -21.25 -2.23
C VAL A 354 21.42 -20.37 -3.38
N ASP A 355 20.98 -20.59 -4.62
CA ASP A 355 21.39 -19.74 -5.75
C ASP A 355 20.68 -18.38 -5.79
N CYS A 356 19.83 -18.10 -4.79
CA CYS A 356 19.20 -16.80 -4.57
C CYS A 356 19.95 -15.97 -3.52
N ALA A 357 20.99 -16.54 -2.89
CA ALA A 357 21.75 -15.89 -1.83
C ALA A 357 22.26 -14.49 -2.24
N PRO A 358 22.16 -13.48 -1.35
CA PRO A 358 22.60 -12.11 -1.64
C PRO A 358 24.03 -12.01 -2.17
N SER A 359 24.94 -12.83 -1.65
CA SER A 359 26.34 -12.86 -2.09
C SER A 359 26.53 -13.21 -3.56
N TYR A 360 25.61 -13.96 -4.16
CA TYR A 360 25.57 -14.23 -5.60
C TYR A 360 24.68 -13.22 -6.34
N ALA A 361 23.46 -12.98 -5.86
CA ALA A 361 22.44 -12.21 -6.56
C ALA A 361 22.84 -10.75 -6.88
N LEU A 362 23.69 -10.16 -6.04
CA LEU A 362 24.14 -8.77 -6.21
C LEU A 362 25.25 -8.62 -7.26
N GLN A 363 25.88 -9.70 -7.69
CA GLN A 363 26.93 -9.67 -8.70
C GLN A 363 26.39 -9.34 -10.10
N LYS A 364 27.26 -8.78 -10.93
CA LYS A 364 26.96 -8.46 -12.33
C LYS A 364 26.75 -9.74 -13.14
N ASP A 365 25.71 -9.73 -13.98
CA ASP A 365 25.34 -10.85 -14.85
C ASP A 365 25.00 -12.16 -14.08
N ALA A 366 24.68 -12.07 -12.78
CA ALA A 366 24.11 -13.19 -12.02
C ALA A 366 22.75 -13.61 -12.62
N ASP A 367 22.49 -14.91 -12.67
CA ASP A 367 21.19 -15.44 -13.08
C ASP A 367 20.24 -15.50 -11.88
N ASN A 368 19.32 -14.54 -11.82
CA ASN A 368 18.37 -14.35 -10.74
C ASN A 368 16.95 -14.80 -11.15
N ASP A 369 16.84 -15.96 -11.80
CA ASP A 369 15.60 -16.48 -12.42
C ASP A 369 14.92 -15.48 -13.37
N GLY A 370 15.74 -14.85 -14.22
CA GLY A 370 15.28 -13.93 -15.25
C GLY A 370 15.17 -12.47 -14.80
N ILE A 371 14.61 -11.63 -15.69
CA ILE A 371 14.73 -10.17 -15.60
C ILE A 371 14.03 -9.56 -14.38
N LEU A 372 12.91 -10.14 -13.93
CA LEU A 372 12.14 -9.59 -12.82
C LEU A 372 12.79 -9.90 -11.47
N GLY A 373 13.33 -11.12 -11.30
CA GLY A 373 14.11 -11.47 -10.10
C GLY A 373 15.41 -10.69 -10.03
N ASP A 374 16.10 -10.51 -11.16
CA ASP A 374 17.26 -9.61 -11.21
C ASP A 374 16.88 -8.19 -10.80
N THR A 375 15.82 -7.63 -11.39
CA THR A 375 15.35 -6.27 -11.06
C THR A 375 15.04 -6.13 -9.57
N TYR A 376 14.35 -7.10 -8.95
CA TYR A 376 14.07 -7.10 -7.51
C TYR A 376 15.36 -7.01 -6.66
N ASN A 377 16.35 -7.86 -6.97
CA ASN A 377 17.63 -7.85 -6.26
C ASN A 377 18.42 -6.55 -6.50
N LYS A 378 18.34 -5.97 -7.70
CA LYS A 378 19.02 -4.71 -8.05
C LYS A 378 18.31 -3.47 -7.50
N VAL A 379 17.00 -3.52 -7.21
CA VAL A 379 16.31 -2.45 -6.48
C VAL A 379 16.83 -2.37 -5.05
N ASN A 380 17.06 -3.51 -4.39
CA ASN A 380 17.67 -3.57 -3.05
C ASN A 380 19.05 -2.88 -2.99
N ILE A 381 19.81 -2.92 -4.10
CA ILE A 381 21.08 -2.18 -4.21
C ILE A 381 20.88 -0.66 -4.08
N LEU A 382 19.73 -0.08 -4.45
CA LEU A 382 19.52 1.35 -4.29
C LEU A 382 19.61 1.80 -2.82
N PHE A 383 19.05 1.02 -1.90
CA PHE A 383 19.18 1.27 -0.47
C PHE A 383 20.64 1.18 -0.01
N ILE A 384 21.33 0.13 -0.45
CA ILE A 384 22.77 -0.07 -0.18
C ILE A 384 23.60 1.11 -0.71
N LEU A 385 23.29 1.63 -1.91
CA LEU A 385 23.98 2.80 -2.48
C LEU A 385 23.82 4.05 -1.61
N SER A 386 22.61 4.33 -1.11
CA SER A 386 22.40 5.44 -0.17
C SER A 386 23.22 5.30 1.11
N LEU A 387 23.42 4.08 1.60
CA LEU A 387 24.22 3.78 2.79
C LEU A 387 25.73 3.94 2.49
N LEU A 388 26.19 3.43 1.35
CA LEU A 388 27.55 3.58 0.86
C LEU A 388 27.92 5.06 0.62
N GLU A 389 27.00 5.88 0.10
CA GLU A 389 27.22 7.33 -0.08
C GLU A 389 27.49 8.05 1.25
N LYS A 390 26.95 7.56 2.37
CA LYS A 390 27.24 8.07 3.72
C LYS A 390 28.61 7.67 4.24
N GLY A 391 29.36 6.87 3.47
CA GLY A 391 30.66 6.33 3.84
C GLY A 391 30.57 5.08 4.71
N TRP A 392 29.39 4.46 4.85
CA TRP A 392 29.25 3.27 5.68
C TRP A 392 29.80 2.04 4.97
N ILE A 393 30.53 1.21 5.72
CA ILE A 393 30.89 -0.13 5.28
C ILE A 393 29.65 -1.01 5.49
N VAL A 394 29.23 -1.74 4.46
CA VAL A 394 28.00 -2.55 4.50
C VAL A 394 28.36 -4.03 4.39
N SER A 395 27.93 -4.82 5.37
CA SER A 395 28.03 -6.28 5.38
C SER A 395 26.66 -6.89 5.10
N ILE A 396 26.57 -7.84 4.17
CA ILE A 396 25.32 -8.45 3.71
C ILE A 396 25.45 -9.96 3.90
N PRO A 397 24.98 -10.52 5.03
CA PRO A 397 25.07 -11.95 5.29
C PRO A 397 24.02 -12.74 4.50
N ASP A 398 24.40 -13.90 3.99
CA ASP A 398 23.50 -14.93 3.47
C ASP A 398 22.90 -15.67 4.68
N PHE A 399 21.94 -15.02 5.35
CA PHE A 399 21.46 -15.48 6.66
C PHE A 399 20.62 -16.76 6.58
N GLU A 400 20.05 -17.08 5.42
CA GLU A 400 19.39 -18.36 5.16
C GLU A 400 20.39 -19.53 4.99
N GLY A 401 21.67 -19.18 4.84
CA GLY A 401 22.86 -20.00 4.63
C GLY A 401 22.77 -21.11 3.60
N PRO A 402 23.59 -22.18 3.69
CA PRO A 402 24.00 -22.94 2.51
C PRO A 402 22.91 -23.86 1.93
N ARG A 403 21.71 -23.84 2.53
CA ARG A 403 20.55 -24.60 2.09
C ARG A 403 19.38 -23.73 1.63
N GLY A 404 19.46 -22.39 1.73
CA GLY A 404 18.31 -21.49 1.53
C GLY A 404 17.19 -21.84 2.50
N ALA A 405 17.44 -21.76 3.81
CA ALA A 405 16.46 -22.15 4.82
C ALA A 405 15.57 -20.98 5.23
N PHE A 406 14.81 -20.44 4.28
CA PHE A 406 13.88 -19.33 4.52
C PHE A 406 12.94 -19.61 5.71
N LEU A 407 12.73 -18.59 6.55
CA LEU A 407 12.00 -18.61 7.82
C LEU A 407 12.61 -19.43 8.96
N ALA A 408 13.74 -20.13 8.77
CA ALA A 408 14.50 -20.66 9.89
C ALA A 408 15.25 -19.50 10.59
N ASN A 409 14.55 -18.78 11.46
CA ASN A 409 15.02 -17.48 11.95
C ASN A 409 16.05 -17.58 13.09
N ASN A 410 16.06 -18.68 13.87
CA ASN A 410 17.12 -18.93 14.86
C ASN A 410 18.51 -18.95 14.21
N ARG A 411 18.66 -19.77 13.15
CA ARG A 411 19.90 -19.81 12.38
C ARG A 411 20.22 -18.49 11.67
N ALA A 412 19.19 -17.73 11.24
CA ALA A 412 19.38 -16.45 10.58
C ALA A 412 20.00 -15.44 11.56
N GLY A 413 19.52 -15.40 12.80
CA GLY A 413 20.09 -14.59 13.87
C GLY A 413 21.55 -14.96 14.19
N TYR A 414 21.87 -16.26 14.27
CA TYR A 414 23.27 -16.70 14.43
C TYR A 414 24.15 -16.29 13.26
N ALA A 415 23.69 -16.47 12.02
CA ALA A 415 24.43 -16.07 10.83
C ALA A 415 24.71 -14.56 10.82
N VAL A 416 23.73 -13.71 11.16
CA VAL A 416 23.94 -12.26 11.24
C VAL A 416 25.02 -11.89 12.26
N LEU A 417 24.94 -12.42 13.49
CA LEU A 417 25.90 -12.11 14.56
C LEU A 417 27.31 -12.66 14.26
N ASP A 418 27.39 -13.87 13.72
CA ASP A 418 28.66 -14.49 13.32
C ASP A 418 29.27 -13.82 12.08
N GLY A 419 28.44 -13.29 11.19
CA GLY A 419 28.87 -12.46 10.07
C GLY A 419 29.53 -11.17 10.56
N ILE A 420 28.95 -10.51 11.57
CA ILE A 420 29.57 -9.35 12.22
C ILE A 420 30.93 -9.75 12.84
N ARG A 421 31.00 -10.86 13.58
CA ARG A 421 32.27 -11.40 14.11
C ARG A 421 33.31 -11.62 13.01
N ALA A 422 32.92 -12.23 11.89
CA ALA A 422 33.80 -12.50 10.76
C ALA A 422 34.33 -11.21 10.12
N VAL A 423 33.49 -10.17 10.02
CA VAL A 423 33.89 -8.84 9.54
C VAL A 423 34.90 -8.21 10.50
N LEU A 424 34.64 -8.22 11.80
CA LEU A 424 35.56 -7.67 12.81
C LEU A 424 36.90 -8.42 12.84
N ALA A 425 36.88 -9.75 12.70
CA ALA A 425 38.08 -10.58 12.62
C ALA A 425 38.90 -10.34 11.33
N SER A 426 38.28 -9.75 10.30
CA SER A 426 38.87 -9.44 9.00
C SER A 426 39.11 -7.95 8.79
N SER A 427 39.10 -7.14 9.85
CA SER A 427 39.11 -5.68 9.78
C SER A 427 40.23 -5.11 8.90
N ASP A 428 41.40 -5.74 8.91
CA ASP A 428 42.58 -5.33 8.12
C ASP A 428 42.37 -5.48 6.60
N LEU A 429 41.49 -6.37 6.13
CA LEU A 429 41.24 -6.59 4.69
C LEU A 429 40.54 -5.40 4.02
N PHE A 430 39.71 -4.69 4.77
CA PHE A 430 38.86 -3.60 4.26
C PHE A 430 38.94 -2.32 5.09
N GLY A 431 39.82 -2.26 6.09
CA GLY A 431 40.13 -1.07 6.87
C GLY A 431 39.07 -0.69 7.91
N VAL A 432 38.33 -1.65 8.48
CA VAL A 432 37.42 -1.39 9.60
C VAL A 432 38.23 -1.06 10.87
N SER A 433 37.80 -0.05 11.61
CA SER A 433 38.39 0.36 12.88
C SER A 433 38.12 -0.67 13.99
N SER A 434 39.02 -0.78 14.97
CA SER A 434 38.75 -1.55 16.20
C SER A 434 37.64 -0.94 17.06
N ASP A 435 37.41 0.37 16.90
CA ASP A 435 36.41 1.15 17.64
C ASP A 435 35.18 1.43 16.75
N VAL A 436 34.83 0.48 15.87
CA VAL A 436 33.72 0.63 14.91
C VAL A 436 32.36 0.64 15.60
N ASP A 437 31.50 1.56 15.19
CA ASP A 437 30.09 1.57 15.57
C ASP A 437 29.31 0.62 14.64
N ILE A 438 28.68 -0.38 15.24
CA ILE A 438 27.94 -1.44 14.53
C ILE A 438 26.45 -1.18 14.65
N THR A 439 25.73 -1.19 13.55
CA THR A 439 24.26 -1.24 13.57
C THR A 439 23.74 -2.33 12.62
N MET A 440 22.45 -2.65 12.75
CA MET A 440 21.78 -3.65 11.89
C MET A 440 20.52 -3.07 11.27
N TRP A 441 20.19 -3.48 10.05
CA TRP A 441 18.94 -3.10 9.39
C TRP A 441 18.41 -4.24 8.53
N GLY A 442 17.11 -4.51 8.66
CA GLY A 442 16.40 -5.44 7.80
C GLY A 442 14.94 -5.02 7.59
N TYR A 443 14.44 -5.31 6.39
CA TYR A 443 13.05 -5.07 5.98
C TYR A 443 12.36 -6.39 5.60
N SER A 444 11.06 -6.53 5.88
CA SER A 444 10.28 -7.73 5.55
C SER A 444 10.92 -9.01 6.10
N GLY A 445 11.24 -10.02 5.28
CA GLY A 445 11.99 -11.22 5.72
C GLY A 445 13.33 -10.89 6.37
N GLY A 446 14.03 -9.85 5.90
CA GLY A 446 15.23 -9.33 6.55
C GLY A 446 15.01 -8.81 7.97
N SER A 447 13.81 -8.29 8.27
CA SER A 447 13.47 -7.83 9.63
C SER A 447 13.37 -8.99 10.63
N LEU A 448 13.03 -10.20 10.18
CA LEU A 448 13.05 -11.40 11.01
C LEU A 448 14.49 -11.76 11.37
N ALA A 449 15.39 -11.81 10.39
CA ALA A 449 16.82 -12.07 10.62
C ALA A 449 17.45 -11.03 11.58
N THR A 450 17.17 -9.74 11.37
CA THR A 450 17.66 -8.66 12.23
C THR A 450 17.06 -8.72 13.63
N GLY A 451 15.77 -9.05 13.75
CA GLY A 451 15.07 -9.20 15.03
C GLY A 451 15.65 -10.36 15.85
N PHE A 452 15.81 -11.52 15.24
CA PHE A 452 16.42 -12.70 15.89
C PHE A 452 17.88 -12.42 16.28
N ALA A 453 18.64 -11.72 15.46
CA ALA A 453 19.99 -11.28 15.84
C ALA A 453 19.96 -10.37 17.08
N ALA A 454 19.01 -9.43 17.16
CA ALA A 454 18.87 -8.54 18.31
C ALA A 454 18.44 -9.29 19.59
N GLU A 455 17.54 -10.27 19.46
CA GLU A 455 17.10 -11.16 20.54
C GLU A 455 18.21 -12.07 21.07
N LEU A 456 19.03 -12.63 20.16
CA LEU A 456 20.10 -13.56 20.49
C LEU A 456 21.37 -12.86 20.97
N GLN A 457 21.61 -11.60 20.59
CA GLN A 457 22.84 -10.87 20.93
C GLN A 457 23.20 -10.97 22.43
N PRO A 458 22.30 -10.77 23.41
CA PRO A 458 22.68 -10.79 24.83
C PRO A 458 23.18 -12.15 25.32
N SER A 459 22.71 -13.25 24.73
CA SER A 459 23.02 -14.62 25.18
C SER A 459 24.09 -15.31 24.32
N TYR A 460 24.11 -15.03 23.01
CA TYR A 460 24.98 -15.67 22.03
C TYR A 460 26.22 -14.84 21.67
N ALA A 461 26.09 -13.51 21.61
CA ALA A 461 27.13 -12.60 21.13
C ALA A 461 27.26 -11.33 21.99
N SER A 462 27.27 -11.53 23.32
CA SER A 462 27.31 -10.45 24.31
C SER A 462 28.53 -9.53 24.21
N GLU A 463 29.60 -9.99 23.55
CA GLU A 463 30.81 -9.22 23.28
C GLU A 463 30.68 -8.23 22.12
N LEU A 464 29.66 -8.37 21.27
CA LEU A 464 29.39 -7.45 20.16
C LEU A 464 28.67 -6.21 20.69
N HIS A 465 29.32 -5.05 20.59
CA HIS A 465 28.74 -3.76 20.95
C HIS A 465 27.94 -3.19 19.76
N ILE A 466 26.66 -3.56 19.67
CA ILE A 466 25.75 -3.08 18.63
C ILE A 466 25.00 -1.85 19.13
N ALA A 467 25.13 -0.72 18.43
CA ALA A 467 24.59 0.58 18.83
C ALA A 467 23.06 0.69 18.64
N GLY A 468 22.48 -0.14 17.77
CA GLY A 468 21.03 -0.26 17.59
C GLY A 468 20.68 -1.06 16.34
N ALA A 469 19.41 -1.45 16.23
CA ALA A 469 18.89 -2.18 15.07
C ALA A 469 17.56 -1.57 14.59
N ALA A 470 17.39 -1.49 13.26
CA ALA A 470 16.15 -1.06 12.64
C ALA A 470 15.42 -2.24 11.98
N LEU A 471 14.13 -2.37 12.26
CA LEU A 471 13.25 -3.47 11.85
C LEU A 471 12.04 -2.88 11.12
N GLY A 472 11.94 -3.12 9.82
CA GLY A 472 10.85 -2.60 8.99
C GLY A 472 9.94 -3.68 8.43
N GLY A 473 8.63 -3.40 8.33
CA GLY A 473 7.68 -4.36 7.77
C GLY A 473 7.56 -5.64 8.61
N VAL A 474 7.87 -5.55 9.92
CA VAL A 474 8.03 -6.68 10.84
C VAL A 474 6.89 -7.69 10.76
N ILE A 475 7.26 -8.97 10.72
CA ILE A 475 6.32 -10.10 10.70
C ILE A 475 6.20 -10.63 12.13
N GLY A 476 5.05 -10.39 12.77
CA GLY A 476 4.85 -10.77 14.17
C GLY A 476 4.32 -12.19 14.37
N SER A 477 3.59 -12.75 13.39
CA SER A 477 3.16 -14.15 13.42
C SER A 477 3.20 -14.78 12.03
N LEU A 478 3.86 -15.94 11.92
CA LEU A 478 3.99 -16.70 10.68
C LEU A 478 2.68 -17.39 10.31
N GLU A 479 1.90 -17.83 11.30
CA GLU A 479 0.57 -18.40 11.08
C GLU A 479 -0.40 -17.34 10.54
N THR A 480 -0.50 -16.18 11.20
CA THR A 480 -1.36 -15.08 10.74
C THR A 480 -0.95 -14.60 9.35
N THR A 481 0.34 -14.45 9.08
CA THR A 481 0.85 -14.08 7.75
C THR A 481 0.48 -15.10 6.70
N THR A 482 0.68 -16.40 6.96
CA THR A 482 0.31 -17.44 6.00
C THR A 482 -1.19 -17.38 5.65
N ASN A 483 -2.05 -17.22 6.67
CA ASN A 483 -3.49 -17.08 6.46
C ASN A 483 -3.87 -15.80 5.71
N THR A 484 -3.11 -14.71 5.91
CA THR A 484 -3.34 -13.41 5.27
C THR A 484 -2.99 -13.46 3.78
N VAL A 485 -1.89 -14.11 3.40
CA VAL A 485 -1.41 -14.14 2.02
C VAL A 485 -1.95 -15.30 1.19
N ASN A 486 -2.47 -16.37 1.82
CA ASN A 486 -3.12 -17.47 1.09
C ASN A 486 -4.26 -16.94 0.20
N GLU A 487 -4.42 -17.48 -1.00
CA GLU A 487 -5.37 -17.00 -2.03
C GLU A 487 -5.11 -15.55 -2.51
N GLY A 488 -4.10 -14.86 -1.97
CA GLY A 488 -3.68 -13.51 -2.32
C GLY A 488 -2.55 -13.46 -3.34
N LEU A 489 -2.14 -12.25 -3.73
CA LEU A 489 -1.05 -12.03 -4.68
C LEU A 489 0.30 -12.61 -4.19
N PHE A 490 0.50 -12.64 -2.87
CA PHE A 490 1.75 -13.07 -2.24
C PHE A 490 1.72 -14.53 -1.73
N ALA A 491 0.77 -15.35 -2.17
CA ALA A 491 0.64 -16.74 -1.73
C ALA A 491 1.91 -17.59 -1.99
N GLY A 492 2.75 -17.22 -2.96
CA GLY A 492 4.05 -17.84 -3.20
C GLY A 492 5.02 -17.80 -2.02
N LEU A 493 4.91 -16.82 -1.11
CA LEU A 493 5.71 -16.76 0.11
C LEU A 493 5.49 -17.97 1.02
N VAL A 494 4.25 -18.47 1.07
CA VAL A 494 3.91 -19.66 1.88
C VAL A 494 4.61 -20.90 1.34
N VAL A 495 4.70 -21.02 0.01
CA VAL A 495 5.37 -22.15 -0.65
C VAL A 495 6.87 -22.06 -0.43
N ALA A 496 7.46 -20.87 -0.60
CA ALA A 496 8.88 -20.64 -0.29
C ALA A 496 9.18 -20.94 1.18
N GLY A 497 8.35 -20.46 2.12
CA GLY A 497 8.50 -20.69 3.55
C GLY A 497 8.37 -22.16 3.94
N ALA A 498 7.44 -22.90 3.34
CA ALA A 498 7.29 -24.34 3.56
C ALA A 498 8.55 -25.11 3.14
N HIS A 499 9.12 -24.78 1.97
CA HIS A 499 10.39 -25.38 1.54
C HIS A 499 11.56 -24.93 2.41
N GLY A 500 11.64 -23.66 2.80
CA GLY A 500 12.67 -23.14 3.69
C GLY A 500 12.68 -23.86 5.05
N PHE A 501 11.50 -24.06 5.65
CA PHE A 501 11.37 -24.91 6.83
C PHE A 501 11.77 -26.36 6.56
N ALA A 502 11.39 -26.94 5.43
CA ALA A 502 11.81 -28.30 5.07
C ALA A 502 13.33 -28.42 4.86
N ARG A 503 14.02 -27.33 4.49
CA ARG A 503 15.49 -27.30 4.42
C ARG A 503 16.10 -27.43 5.80
N GLU A 504 15.50 -26.83 6.83
CA GLU A 504 16.03 -26.83 8.19
C GLU A 504 15.53 -27.99 9.04
N TYR A 505 14.22 -28.21 9.09
CA TYR A 505 13.50 -29.12 9.99
C TYR A 505 13.12 -30.43 9.27
N PRO A 506 13.79 -31.57 9.54
CA PRO A 506 13.54 -32.81 8.82
C PRO A 506 12.12 -33.36 9.00
N ASP A 507 11.49 -33.12 10.15
CA ASP A 507 10.12 -33.57 10.42
C ASP A 507 9.06 -32.73 9.70
N VAL A 508 9.34 -31.45 9.42
CA VAL A 508 8.53 -30.64 8.48
C VAL A 508 8.66 -31.16 7.05
N ALA A 509 9.88 -31.51 6.62
CA ALA A 509 10.10 -32.09 5.29
C ALA A 509 9.34 -33.41 5.10
N GLU A 510 9.38 -34.30 6.09
CA GLU A 510 8.62 -35.56 6.09
C GLU A 510 7.10 -35.30 6.07
N LEU A 511 6.63 -34.35 6.90
CA LEU A 511 5.23 -33.97 6.96
C LEU A 511 4.72 -33.41 5.63
N ILE A 512 5.49 -32.52 4.98
CA ILE A 512 5.14 -31.98 3.66
C ILE A 512 5.07 -33.11 2.65
N GLU A 513 6.06 -33.99 2.58
CA GLU A 513 6.07 -35.10 1.60
C GLU A 513 4.85 -36.03 1.76
N ASP A 514 4.48 -36.37 3.00
CA ASP A 514 3.31 -37.20 3.34
C ASP A 514 1.99 -36.50 3.02
N GLN A 515 1.89 -35.22 3.37
CA GLN A 515 0.67 -34.44 3.23
C GLN A 515 0.49 -33.81 1.86
N LEU A 516 1.50 -33.75 0.99
CA LEU A 516 1.33 -33.20 -0.35
C LEU A 516 0.25 -33.97 -1.13
N THR A 517 -0.54 -33.23 -1.89
CA THR A 517 -1.63 -33.74 -2.71
C THR A 517 -1.19 -34.87 -3.65
N ASP A 518 -2.12 -35.78 -3.93
CA ASP A 518 -1.92 -36.87 -4.90
C ASP A 518 -2.14 -36.39 -6.36
N ASP A 519 -2.56 -35.14 -6.58
CA ASP A 519 -2.61 -34.51 -7.90
C ASP A 519 -1.17 -34.31 -8.43
N PRO A 520 -0.78 -34.99 -9.53
CA PRO A 520 0.60 -34.95 -10.01
C PRO A 520 1.02 -33.58 -10.55
N VAL A 521 0.09 -32.75 -11.04
CA VAL A 521 0.39 -31.42 -11.57
C VAL A 521 0.66 -30.46 -10.43
N ARG A 522 -0.22 -30.42 -9.42
CA ARG A 522 -0.05 -29.59 -8.23
C ARG A 522 1.19 -30.02 -7.43
N ARG A 523 1.36 -31.32 -7.21
CA ARG A 523 2.54 -31.85 -6.52
C ARG A 523 3.83 -31.44 -7.22
N LYS A 524 3.91 -31.61 -8.54
CA LYS A 524 5.10 -31.21 -9.32
C LYS A 524 5.34 -29.71 -9.18
N LYS A 525 4.32 -28.88 -9.38
CA LYS A 525 4.44 -27.42 -9.29
C LYS A 525 4.95 -26.97 -7.91
N PHE A 526 4.42 -27.54 -6.83
CA PHE A 526 4.91 -27.27 -5.47
C PHE A 526 6.37 -27.67 -5.31
N LEU A 527 6.76 -28.88 -5.75
CA LEU A 527 8.14 -29.36 -5.62
C LEU A 527 9.14 -28.58 -6.48
N ASP A 528 8.73 -28.09 -7.66
CA ASP A 528 9.59 -27.26 -8.52
C ASP A 528 9.93 -25.90 -7.86
N ALA A 529 9.08 -25.40 -6.96
CA ALA A 529 9.26 -24.11 -6.30
C ALA A 529 10.47 -24.05 -5.35
N ARG A 530 10.96 -25.22 -4.91
CA ARG A 530 12.06 -25.33 -3.94
C ARG A 530 13.42 -24.88 -4.48
N ASP A 531 13.54 -24.83 -5.80
CA ASP A 531 14.76 -24.53 -6.56
C ASP A 531 14.54 -23.24 -7.39
N ARG A 532 13.84 -22.25 -6.80
CA ARG A 532 13.48 -20.96 -7.42
C ARG A 532 13.60 -19.81 -6.43
N CYS A 533 13.97 -18.64 -6.95
CA CYS A 533 13.98 -17.38 -6.23
C CYS A 533 12.57 -16.80 -6.00
N LEU A 534 12.49 -15.76 -5.18
CA LEU A 534 11.24 -15.16 -4.71
C LEU A 534 10.26 -14.85 -5.86
N ILE A 535 10.69 -14.06 -6.85
CA ILE A 535 9.76 -13.50 -7.86
C ILE A 535 9.06 -14.58 -8.69
N PRO A 536 9.74 -15.60 -9.26
CA PRO A 536 9.06 -16.74 -9.88
C PRO A 536 8.05 -17.42 -8.96
N ASN A 537 8.38 -17.63 -7.68
CA ASN A 537 7.45 -18.24 -6.72
C ASN A 537 6.21 -17.37 -6.49
N ILE A 538 6.36 -16.05 -6.36
CA ILE A 538 5.22 -15.13 -6.29
C ILE A 538 4.34 -15.25 -7.54
N LEU A 539 4.94 -15.20 -8.73
CA LEU A 539 4.20 -15.22 -10.00
C LEU A 539 3.48 -16.55 -10.24
N ASP A 540 4.13 -17.67 -9.89
CA ASP A 540 3.56 -18.99 -10.15
C ASP A 540 2.40 -19.31 -9.22
N PHE A 541 2.40 -18.84 -7.97
CA PHE A 541 1.35 -19.13 -7.00
C PHE A 541 0.41 -17.96 -6.73
N ALA A 542 0.53 -16.86 -7.48
CA ALA A 542 -0.31 -15.67 -7.32
C ALA A 542 -1.80 -16.02 -7.35
N SER A 543 -2.52 -15.62 -6.30
CA SER A 543 -3.96 -15.83 -6.10
C SER A 543 -4.41 -17.29 -6.05
N GLU A 544 -3.49 -18.22 -5.78
CA GLU A 544 -3.83 -19.62 -5.56
C GLU A 544 -4.08 -19.92 -4.07
N ASP A 545 -4.99 -20.86 -3.81
CA ASP A 545 -5.11 -21.50 -2.50
C ASP A 545 -3.95 -22.49 -2.35
N VAL A 546 -2.84 -22.03 -1.78
CA VAL A 546 -1.62 -22.81 -1.57
C VAL A 546 -1.82 -23.90 -0.51
N LEU A 547 -2.79 -23.75 0.39
CA LEU A 547 -3.15 -24.79 1.35
C LEU A 547 -3.83 -26.00 0.66
N SER A 548 -4.45 -25.79 -0.51
CA SER A 548 -4.98 -26.89 -1.34
C SER A 548 -3.94 -27.76 -2.03
N TYR A 549 -2.64 -27.47 -1.84
CA TYR A 549 -1.55 -28.34 -2.26
C TYR A 549 -1.29 -29.47 -1.26
N TYR A 550 -1.92 -29.44 -0.09
CA TYR A 550 -1.88 -30.49 0.92
C TYR A 550 -3.21 -31.29 0.94
N LYS A 551 -3.14 -32.57 1.32
CA LYS A 551 -4.27 -33.49 1.53
C LYS A 551 -5.16 -32.98 2.66
N ASN A 552 -4.54 -32.49 3.73
CA ASN A 552 -5.21 -31.72 4.78
C ASN A 552 -4.95 -30.23 4.53
N HIS A 553 -5.98 -29.49 4.13
CA HIS A 553 -5.87 -28.05 3.89
C HIS A 553 -5.61 -27.26 5.19
N ASP A 554 -5.87 -27.86 6.35
CA ASP A 554 -5.55 -27.31 7.68
C ASP A 554 -4.21 -27.88 8.19
N ILE A 555 -3.22 -28.02 7.29
CA ILE A 555 -1.89 -28.54 7.65
C ILE A 555 -1.18 -27.65 8.68
N GLN A 556 -1.51 -26.36 8.69
CA GLN A 556 -0.91 -25.37 9.58
C GLN A 556 -1.27 -25.62 11.05
N SER A 557 -2.43 -26.21 11.33
CA SER A 557 -2.83 -26.65 12.67
C SER A 557 -2.11 -27.93 13.12
N ASN A 558 -1.28 -28.55 12.27
CA ASN A 558 -0.49 -29.71 12.66
C ASN A 558 0.50 -29.31 13.77
N PRO A 559 0.63 -30.11 14.85
CA PRO A 559 1.54 -29.80 15.95
C PRO A 559 3.01 -29.58 15.55
N ILE A 560 3.49 -30.21 14.46
CA ILE A 560 4.85 -29.99 13.96
C ILE A 560 4.97 -28.59 13.36
N PHE A 561 4.03 -28.15 12.53
CA PHE A 561 4.03 -26.80 11.97
C PHE A 561 3.86 -25.74 13.05
N GLN A 562 2.92 -25.93 13.98
CA GLN A 562 2.70 -25.01 15.10
C GLN A 562 3.95 -24.84 15.96
N ARG A 563 4.66 -25.95 16.25
CA ARG A 563 5.93 -25.90 16.97
C ARG A 563 6.97 -25.09 16.19
N VAL A 564 7.15 -25.37 14.90
CA VAL A 564 8.15 -24.69 14.07
C VAL A 564 7.81 -23.23 13.81
N TYR A 565 6.55 -22.86 13.62
CA TYR A 565 6.13 -21.46 13.58
C TYR A 565 6.51 -20.73 14.86
N HIS A 566 6.08 -21.27 16.01
CA HIS A 566 6.40 -20.68 17.31
C HIS A 566 7.91 -20.54 17.51
N GLU A 567 8.71 -21.59 17.24
CA GLU A 567 10.19 -21.55 17.35
C GLU A 567 10.85 -20.48 16.48
N ASN A 568 10.19 -19.99 15.42
CA ASN A 568 10.73 -19.02 14.46
C ASN A 568 9.95 -17.69 14.44
N GLU A 569 9.12 -17.42 15.45
CA GLU A 569 8.51 -16.11 15.70
C GLU A 569 9.36 -15.29 16.68
N LEU A 570 9.33 -13.96 16.56
CA LEU A 570 9.98 -13.07 17.52
C LEU A 570 9.20 -13.05 18.85
N GLY A 571 9.85 -12.61 19.93
CA GLY A 571 9.30 -12.48 21.27
C GLY A 571 9.77 -13.57 22.25
N HIS A 572 10.79 -14.37 21.92
CA HIS A 572 11.30 -15.42 22.83
C HIS A 572 12.42 -14.96 23.74
N HIS A 573 13.18 -13.96 23.31
CA HIS A 573 14.26 -13.37 24.09
C HIS A 573 14.17 -11.85 24.06
N THR A 574 14.62 -11.20 25.13
CA THR A 574 14.59 -9.74 25.25
C THR A 574 15.83 -9.12 24.61
N PRO A 575 15.70 -8.28 23.56
CA PRO A 575 16.83 -7.54 22.99
C PRO A 575 17.54 -6.65 24.00
N GLY A 576 18.89 -6.68 23.99
CA GLY A 576 19.74 -5.85 24.85
C GLY A 576 20.14 -4.51 24.24
N ILE A 577 19.68 -4.21 23.03
CA ILE A 577 20.04 -3.04 22.22
C ILE A 577 18.80 -2.21 21.86
N PRO A 578 18.94 -0.90 21.60
CA PRO A 578 17.81 -0.09 21.14
C PRO A 578 17.29 -0.55 19.78
N LEU A 579 15.97 -0.51 19.61
CA LEU A 579 15.28 -0.86 18.37
C LEU A 579 14.54 0.33 17.77
N PHE A 580 14.64 0.47 16.45
CA PHE A 580 13.71 1.28 15.65
C PHE A 580 12.79 0.36 14.87
N VAL A 581 11.51 0.36 15.20
CA VAL A 581 10.52 -0.49 14.53
C VAL A 581 9.62 0.39 13.67
N TYR A 582 9.34 -0.04 12.44
CA TYR A 582 8.38 0.66 11.59
C TYR A 582 7.49 -0.28 10.79
N LYS A 583 6.20 0.06 10.70
CA LYS A 583 5.17 -0.81 10.13
C LYS A 583 4.08 -0.01 9.41
N GLY A 584 3.60 -0.52 8.28
CA GLY A 584 2.49 0.06 7.52
C GLY A 584 1.17 -0.46 8.09
N THR A 585 0.18 0.40 8.31
CA THR A 585 -1.11 -0.06 8.83
C THR A 585 -1.97 -0.76 7.78
N LEU A 586 -1.63 -0.59 6.50
CA LEU A 586 -2.29 -1.24 5.35
C LEU A 586 -1.49 -2.43 4.81
N ASP A 587 -0.49 -2.90 5.56
CA ASP A 587 0.35 -4.03 5.19
C ASP A 587 -0.51 -5.29 4.94
N GLU A 588 -0.49 -5.74 3.69
CA GLU A 588 -1.26 -6.83 3.15
C GLU A 588 -0.56 -8.20 3.25
N VAL A 589 0.68 -8.22 3.76
CA VAL A 589 1.48 -9.43 3.97
C VAL A 589 1.42 -9.86 5.45
N SER A 590 1.64 -8.92 6.36
CA SER A 590 1.60 -9.16 7.80
C SER A 590 0.81 -8.05 8.50
N PRO A 591 -0.36 -8.36 9.07
CA PRO A 591 -1.17 -7.38 9.79
C PRO A 591 -0.39 -6.65 10.89
N VAL A 592 -0.58 -5.32 10.96
CA VAL A 592 0.10 -4.44 11.93
C VAL A 592 -0.11 -4.83 13.39
N ASN A 593 -1.23 -5.48 13.72
CA ASN A 593 -1.56 -5.87 15.09
C ASN A 593 -0.53 -6.85 15.68
N GLU A 594 0.06 -7.72 14.87
CA GLU A 594 1.07 -8.67 15.35
C GLU A 594 2.37 -7.95 15.71
N THR A 595 2.77 -6.96 14.91
CA THR A 595 3.89 -6.06 15.25
C THR A 595 3.62 -5.26 16.52
N ASN A 596 2.38 -4.77 16.69
CA ASN A 596 1.99 -4.03 17.89
C ASN A 596 2.11 -4.90 19.14
N ALA A 597 1.66 -6.15 19.10
CA ALA A 597 1.77 -7.08 20.21
C ALA A 597 3.24 -7.37 20.59
N LEU A 598 4.10 -7.58 19.58
CA LEU A 598 5.54 -7.76 19.79
C LEU A 598 6.20 -6.53 20.43
N VAL A 599 5.92 -5.33 19.91
CA VAL A 599 6.45 -4.08 20.47
C VAL A 599 5.96 -3.87 21.90
N ASP A 600 4.66 -4.10 22.17
CA ASP A 600 4.10 -4.00 23.52
C ASP A 600 4.81 -4.96 24.50
N GLN A 601 5.14 -6.18 24.05
CA GLN A 601 5.92 -7.14 24.83
C GLN A 601 7.32 -6.61 25.13
N TYR A 602 8.09 -6.22 24.11
CA TYR A 602 9.44 -5.66 24.28
C TYR A 602 9.45 -4.45 25.21
N CYS A 603 8.47 -3.56 25.08
CA CYS A 603 8.34 -2.40 25.94
C CYS A 603 8.02 -2.77 27.40
N ALA A 604 7.24 -3.83 27.63
CA ALA A 604 6.98 -4.37 28.97
C ALA A 604 8.22 -5.03 29.60
N GLU A 605 9.10 -5.59 28.78
CA GLU A 605 10.38 -6.19 29.19
C GLU A 605 11.51 -5.15 29.39
N GLY A 606 11.25 -3.88 29.06
CA GLY A 606 12.17 -2.76 29.28
C GLY A 606 13.12 -2.47 28.11
N VAL A 607 12.85 -3.03 26.93
CA VAL A 607 13.58 -2.72 25.70
C VAL A 607 13.33 -1.27 25.31
N ILE A 608 14.37 -0.58 24.87
CA ILE A 608 14.25 0.76 24.27
C ILE A 608 13.77 0.58 22.83
N VAL A 609 12.50 0.92 22.56
CA VAL A 609 11.90 0.82 21.23
C VAL A 609 11.36 2.18 20.80
N GLU A 610 11.78 2.65 19.63
CA GLU A 610 11.07 3.72 18.91
C GLU A 610 10.23 3.07 17.80
N TYR A 611 8.92 3.04 18.00
CA TYR A 611 7.98 2.41 17.07
C TYR A 611 7.17 3.44 16.27
N LYS A 612 7.19 3.32 14.94
CA LYS A 612 6.46 4.18 14.01
C LYS A 612 5.52 3.37 13.12
N GLU A 613 4.22 3.54 13.34
CA GLU A 613 3.20 3.09 12.39
C GLU A 613 3.00 4.14 11.29
N THR A 614 2.92 3.72 10.03
CA THR A 614 2.61 4.58 8.89
C THR A 614 1.23 4.24 8.34
N VAL A 615 0.28 5.17 8.47
CA VAL A 615 -1.14 4.86 8.25
C VAL A 615 -1.52 4.72 6.77
N THR A 616 -0.74 5.28 5.84
CA THR A 616 -1.05 5.24 4.41
C THR A 616 -0.35 4.11 3.64
N HIS A 617 0.55 3.36 4.29
CA HIS A 617 1.47 2.49 3.57
C HIS A 617 1.07 1.02 3.67
N GLU A 618 1.11 0.37 2.51
CA GLU A 618 1.15 -1.07 2.30
C GLU A 618 2.59 -1.59 2.38
N HIS A 619 2.80 -2.92 2.26
CA HIS A 619 4.07 -3.56 2.56
C HIS A 619 5.25 -3.09 1.69
N ALA A 620 5.09 -2.89 0.38
CA ALA A 620 6.18 -2.49 -0.50
C ALA A 620 6.51 -0.98 -0.38
N LEU A 621 5.50 -0.11 -0.37
CA LEU A 621 5.72 1.34 -0.28
C LEU A 621 6.41 1.74 1.03
N LEU A 622 6.15 1.04 2.13
CA LEU A 622 6.78 1.32 3.42
C LEU A 622 8.30 1.07 3.38
N GLU A 623 8.78 0.13 2.58
CA GLU A 623 10.22 -0.13 2.43
C GLU A 623 10.96 1.14 2.00
N VAL A 624 10.46 1.79 0.95
CA VAL A 624 11.07 2.97 0.36
C VAL A 624 11.04 4.16 1.32
N ASP A 625 9.88 4.46 1.88
CA ASP A 625 9.72 5.67 2.69
C ASP A 625 10.29 5.49 4.11
N GLY A 626 10.10 4.30 4.70
CA GLY A 626 10.61 3.97 6.04
C GLY A 626 12.12 3.81 6.10
N PHE A 627 12.76 3.40 4.99
CA PHE A 627 14.23 3.31 4.88
C PHE A 627 14.93 4.61 5.29
N ALA A 628 14.40 5.75 4.87
CA ALA A 628 15.06 7.02 5.12
C ALA A 628 15.04 7.40 6.60
N GLU A 629 13.92 7.19 7.30
CA GLU A 629 13.84 7.39 8.76
C GLU A 629 14.73 6.38 9.51
N ALA A 630 14.70 5.11 9.11
CA ALA A 630 15.56 4.07 9.71
C ALA A 630 17.04 4.44 9.58
N THR A 631 17.46 4.90 8.40
CA THR A 631 18.85 5.31 8.16
C THR A 631 19.26 6.49 9.03
N LEU A 632 18.42 7.51 9.18
CA LEU A 632 18.71 8.65 10.05
C LEU A 632 18.83 8.21 11.52
N TRP A 633 17.92 7.34 11.97
CA TRP A 633 17.96 6.81 13.32
C TRP A 633 19.22 5.98 13.60
N LEU A 634 19.62 5.12 12.64
CA LEU A 634 20.86 4.35 12.73
C LEU A 634 22.09 5.25 12.70
N GLN A 635 22.06 6.33 11.89
CA GLN A 635 23.12 7.32 11.83
C GLN A 635 23.34 8.01 13.18
N ASP A 636 22.26 8.33 13.90
CA ASP A 636 22.34 8.89 15.25
C ASP A 636 23.01 7.90 16.22
N ARG A 637 22.64 6.62 16.20
CA ARG A 637 23.28 5.58 17.02
C ARG A 637 24.77 5.47 16.71
N MET A 638 25.12 5.40 15.43
CA MET A 638 26.52 5.39 15.00
C MET A 638 27.27 6.66 15.41
N ASN A 639 26.62 7.81 15.51
CA ASN A 639 27.27 9.06 15.94
C ASN A 639 27.32 9.24 17.46
N GLY A 640 26.98 8.20 18.23
CA GLY A 640 26.96 8.25 19.70
C GLY A 640 25.81 9.08 20.27
N VAL A 641 24.79 9.41 19.47
CA VAL A 641 23.55 10.03 19.97
C VAL A 641 22.71 8.92 20.61
N PRO A 642 22.45 8.98 21.92
CA PRO A 642 21.73 7.92 22.61
C PRO A 642 20.27 7.85 22.14
N ALA A 643 19.71 6.63 22.14
CA ALA A 643 18.27 6.44 21.98
C ALA A 643 17.52 7.02 23.18
N GLU A 644 16.26 7.41 23.00
CA GLU A 644 15.43 7.83 24.13
C GLU A 644 15.29 6.69 25.14
N GLU A 645 15.45 6.95 26.44
CA GLU A 645 15.42 5.91 27.50
C GLU A 645 14.01 5.29 27.73
N LYS A 646 13.09 5.46 26.78
CA LYS A 646 11.70 5.01 26.88
C LYS A 646 11.27 4.37 25.58
N CYS A 647 10.41 3.35 25.71
CA CYS A 647 9.62 2.91 24.59
C CYS A 647 8.65 4.03 24.16
N THR A 648 8.68 4.36 22.86
CA THR A 648 7.78 5.32 22.23
C THR A 648 7.03 4.65 21.09
N HIS A 649 5.77 4.99 20.94
CA HIS A 649 4.93 4.53 19.83
C HIS A 649 4.22 5.75 19.25
N SER A 650 4.42 5.98 17.95
CA SER A 650 3.76 7.04 17.20
C SER A 650 3.11 6.50 15.93
N LYS A 651 2.00 7.12 15.53
CA LYS A 651 1.36 6.88 14.24
C LYS A 651 1.57 8.12 13.37
N LYS A 652 2.10 7.93 12.17
CA LYS A 652 2.35 8.99 11.19
C LYS A 652 1.54 8.74 9.93
N LEU A 653 1.22 9.83 9.22
CA LEU A 653 0.60 9.72 7.90
C LEU A 653 1.61 9.15 6.90
N THR A 654 2.76 9.81 6.75
CA THR A 654 3.87 9.38 5.89
C THR A 654 5.23 9.62 6.56
N PRO A 655 6.26 8.80 6.26
CA PRO A 655 7.60 8.97 6.81
C PRO A 655 8.32 10.24 6.30
N LEU A 656 8.01 10.68 5.07
CA LEU A 656 8.65 11.81 4.38
C LEU A 656 8.36 13.20 4.99
N THR A 657 7.57 13.27 6.05
CA THR A 657 7.27 14.55 6.73
C THR A 657 8.41 15.03 7.64
N GLU A 658 9.39 14.18 7.94
CA GLU A 658 10.55 14.55 8.75
C GLU A 658 11.59 15.35 7.95
N PRO A 659 12.15 16.45 8.49
CA PRO A 659 13.20 17.21 7.83
C PRO A 659 14.43 16.36 7.51
N GLY A 660 14.89 16.38 6.26
CA GLY A 660 16.11 15.69 5.83
C GLY A 660 15.91 14.28 5.25
N THR A 661 14.70 13.73 5.33
CA THR A 661 14.36 12.38 4.82
C THR A 661 14.62 12.26 3.31
N LEU A 662 14.29 13.27 2.52
CA LEU A 662 14.61 13.30 1.08
C LEU A 662 16.11 13.35 0.77
N ASN A 663 16.92 13.89 1.69
CA ASN A 663 18.37 13.94 1.50
C ASN A 663 19.02 12.57 1.71
N VAL A 664 18.33 11.60 2.34
CA VAL A 664 18.86 10.26 2.61
C VAL A 664 18.94 9.41 1.35
N LEU A 665 17.98 9.57 0.42
CA LEU A 665 18.03 8.90 -0.87
C LEU A 665 19.35 9.23 -1.60
N GLY A 666 19.90 10.42 -1.36
CA GLY A 666 21.24 10.78 -1.85
C GLY A 666 21.27 11.02 -3.36
N THR A 667 22.41 11.49 -3.86
CA THR A 667 22.52 11.95 -5.26
C THR A 667 22.61 10.80 -6.24
N THR A 668 23.23 9.68 -5.86
CA THR A 668 23.43 8.53 -6.74
C THR A 668 22.12 7.81 -7.01
N VAL A 669 21.26 7.62 -5.99
CA VAL A 669 19.94 7.02 -6.20
C VAL A 669 19.06 7.91 -7.07
N ILE A 670 19.07 9.24 -6.85
CA ILE A 670 18.36 10.18 -7.71
C ILE A 670 18.85 10.08 -9.16
N ALA A 671 20.16 9.96 -9.39
CA ALA A 671 20.73 9.85 -10.73
C ALA A 671 20.32 8.53 -11.43
N GLU A 672 20.40 7.39 -10.72
CA GLU A 672 19.95 6.08 -11.23
C GLU A 672 18.46 6.12 -11.61
N LEU A 673 17.63 6.72 -10.75
CA LEU A 673 16.19 6.87 -11.00
C LEU A 673 15.89 7.82 -12.17
N GLN A 674 16.57 8.96 -12.25
CA GLN A 674 16.43 9.91 -13.36
C GLN A 674 16.77 9.25 -14.68
N GLU A 675 17.84 8.46 -14.73
CA GLU A 675 18.27 7.81 -15.95
C GLU A 675 17.33 6.67 -16.38
N ILE A 676 16.79 5.90 -15.44
CA ILE A 676 15.72 4.91 -15.71
C ILE A 676 14.47 5.58 -16.28
N LEU A 677 14.14 6.77 -15.77
CA LEU A 677 13.01 7.57 -16.21
C LEU A 677 13.30 8.37 -17.50
N GLY A 678 14.54 8.35 -18.00
CA GLY A 678 14.98 9.09 -19.19
C GLY A 678 14.96 10.62 -19.02
N LEU A 679 15.18 11.11 -17.80
CA LEU A 679 15.12 12.52 -17.39
C LEU A 679 16.47 13.24 -17.41
#